data_AF-A0A516H6B2-F1
#
_entry.id   AF-A0A516H6B2-F1
#
_cell.length_a   1.000
_cell.length_b   1.000
_cell.length_c   1.000
_cell.angle_alpha   90.00
_cell.angle_beta   90.00
_cell.angle_gamma   90.00
#
_symmetry.space_group_name_H-M   'P 1'
#
loop_
_entity.id
_entity.type
_entity.pdbx_description
1 polymer ?
#
loop_
_entity_poly.entity_id
_entity_poly.type
_entity_poly.pdbx_seq_one_letter_code
_entity_poly.pdbx_strand_id
1 'polypeptide(L)'
;MTVRNLDKLFAPKSVAVIGASGQPARVGSVVLANLLRGGFAGPVWPVNPKYRTLEGIPCYPDVRALPGIPDLAVIVVPPAAVPAQIATLGEIGCRAAVVLTAGLSTQMAPDGRTLQQAMLDAAKPYLLRILGPNGIGTMIPGLKLNASFAHTDAQPGQLAFVSQSGALCTIVLDWAKQHGIGFSHFLSVGDSADVDFGDIIDYLATDPQTRAILLYIESVKNARKFMSAARAAARNKPIVAVKSGRNARAAQAAASHTGALAGSDDVYTAALGRAGILRVDGVEELFDTVETLARSRRLPGERLAIVTNGGGPGVMAVDELIERGGMLAELQPETLAALDKVLPVTWSHGNPVDIIGDAPSQRYADALKIVLADAGVDAVLVMHAPTAIVPSLEPAQAVIAAARGSPKNVLTCWSGGEAVQTARRAFAEAGLVSYETPDAAARAFMHMVNYRRNTKNLMEIPPELPEDFTPDHATVRAVIGTALAEGRSMLNEIEGKRILAAYGIPAVATEAAADAAAAVAAAHRIGYPVALKILSPDITHKSDVGGVALNISSEAELVTAADAMLTRVRERRPDARIDGFAIQAMIRRPRAHELIVGALTDPIFGPAIMFGQGGVGVEVIGDRAVALPPLNMHLAMDLIDRTKVSRLMAGYRDFPPVDRDALAALLIRVAQMISDHAEIAELDINPLYADDQGMLALDARMVIRPSAVTGHDRLAIRPYPSGLEENFTLRNGETVLLRPVRPEDEPAHEDFVNSVSAEDFRLRFFSPLRQLPHTEMARFTQIDYEREMAFIATRQAGDHSETLGVVRAITDPDNLRAEFAVLVRTDMKGQGLGEALMRKIIAYCRQRGTREIVGDILRENQAMRTLASELGFQPVSIPASDVVEVRLPLHE
;
A
#
# COMPACT_ATOMS: atom_id res chain seq x y z
N MET A 1 -8.68 -9.22 12.13
CA MET A 1 -8.91 -9.52 10.69
C MET A 1 -9.23 -10.98 10.61
N THR A 2 -10.24 -11.44 9.87
CA THR A 2 -10.51 -12.88 9.87
C THR A 2 -10.98 -13.38 8.51
N VAL A 3 -10.26 -14.37 7.96
CA VAL A 3 -10.70 -15.14 6.78
C VAL A 3 -11.66 -16.28 7.15
N ARG A 4 -12.03 -16.36 8.43
CA ARG A 4 -12.94 -17.37 8.94
C ARG A 4 -14.25 -17.37 8.17
N ASN A 5 -14.68 -18.58 7.79
CA ASN A 5 -15.88 -18.87 7.04
C ASN A 5 -15.94 -18.24 5.64
N LEU A 6 -14.86 -17.63 5.13
CA LEU A 6 -14.81 -17.16 3.73
C LEU A 6 -14.74 -18.34 2.74
N ASP A 7 -14.25 -19.50 3.17
CA ASP A 7 -14.36 -20.76 2.42
C ASP A 7 -15.84 -21.08 2.10
N LYS A 8 -16.76 -20.71 2.97
CA LYS A 8 -18.20 -20.89 2.76
C LYS A 8 -18.79 -19.89 1.74
N LEU A 9 -18.13 -18.75 1.52
CA LEU A 9 -18.50 -17.80 0.45
C LEU A 9 -17.93 -18.23 -0.90
N PHE A 10 -16.67 -18.65 -0.94
CA PHE A 10 -15.92 -18.82 -2.19
C PHE A 10 -15.72 -20.27 -2.63
N ALA A 11 -15.91 -21.24 -1.73
CA ALA A 11 -15.92 -22.67 -2.01
C ALA A 11 -17.13 -23.42 -1.41
N PRO A 12 -18.37 -22.93 -1.58
CA PRO A 12 -19.55 -23.58 -1.00
C PRO A 12 -19.85 -24.93 -1.66
N LYS A 13 -20.36 -25.88 -0.86
CA LYS A 13 -20.88 -27.17 -1.35
C LYS A 13 -22.38 -27.18 -1.54
N SER A 14 -23.11 -26.20 -1.02
CA SER A 14 -24.57 -26.05 -1.14
C SER A 14 -24.97 -24.58 -1.11
N VAL A 15 -26.03 -24.22 -1.85
CA VAL A 15 -26.49 -22.82 -1.95
C VAL A 15 -27.99 -22.73 -1.71
N ALA A 16 -28.42 -21.87 -0.79
CA ALA A 16 -29.83 -21.49 -0.62
C ALA A 16 -30.10 -20.12 -1.25
N VAL A 17 -31.21 -19.95 -1.97
CA VAL A 17 -31.61 -18.67 -2.58
C VAL A 17 -32.88 -18.15 -1.90
N ILE A 18 -32.72 -17.19 -0.99
CA ILE A 18 -33.80 -16.65 -0.16
C ILE A 18 -34.40 -15.44 -0.86
N GLY A 19 -35.70 -15.54 -1.18
CA GLY A 19 -36.37 -14.58 -2.06
C GLY A 19 -36.38 -15.02 -3.54
N ALA A 20 -36.09 -16.30 -3.81
CA ALA A 20 -36.26 -16.90 -5.13
C ALA A 20 -37.68 -16.65 -5.66
N SER A 21 -37.86 -16.50 -6.97
CA SER A 21 -39.18 -16.24 -7.56
C SER A 21 -39.30 -16.89 -8.93
N GLY A 22 -40.53 -17.19 -9.35
CA GLY A 22 -40.85 -17.61 -10.72
C GLY A 22 -41.30 -16.45 -11.61
N GLN A 23 -41.30 -15.21 -11.11
CA GLN A 23 -41.66 -14.05 -11.91
C GLN A 23 -40.45 -13.59 -12.74
N PRO A 24 -40.56 -13.44 -14.07
CA PRO A 24 -39.48 -12.95 -14.90
C PRO A 24 -38.94 -11.60 -14.41
N ALA A 25 -37.64 -11.36 -14.62
CA ALA A 25 -36.94 -10.11 -14.31
C ALA A 25 -36.88 -9.67 -12.83
N ARG A 26 -37.36 -10.48 -11.87
CA ARG A 26 -37.01 -10.28 -10.45
C ARG A 26 -35.60 -10.79 -10.17
N VAL A 27 -34.85 -10.07 -9.34
CA VAL A 27 -33.47 -10.42 -8.98
C VAL A 27 -33.36 -11.87 -8.47
N GLY A 28 -34.26 -12.30 -7.58
CA GLY A 28 -34.26 -13.68 -7.06
C GLY A 28 -34.53 -14.74 -8.12
N SER A 29 -35.26 -14.42 -9.19
CA SER A 29 -35.46 -15.32 -10.34
C SER A 29 -34.19 -15.41 -11.19
N VAL A 30 -33.53 -14.27 -11.43
CA VAL A 30 -32.28 -14.21 -12.21
C VAL A 30 -31.15 -14.95 -11.50
N VAL A 31 -30.98 -14.75 -10.20
CA VAL A 31 -29.96 -15.47 -9.40
C VAL A 31 -30.16 -16.97 -9.47
N LEU A 32 -31.41 -17.44 -9.29
CA LEU A 32 -31.71 -18.88 -9.37
C LEU A 32 -31.40 -19.42 -10.77
N ALA A 33 -31.83 -18.73 -11.82
CA ALA A 33 -31.57 -19.13 -13.20
C ALA A 33 -30.06 -19.15 -13.52
N ASN A 34 -29.30 -18.16 -13.06
CA ASN A 34 -27.85 -18.08 -13.26
C ASN A 34 -27.11 -19.23 -12.55
N LEU A 35 -27.48 -19.56 -11.31
CA LEU A 35 -26.91 -20.69 -10.56
C LEU A 35 -27.14 -22.02 -11.30
N LEU A 36 -28.37 -22.26 -11.78
CA LEU A 36 -28.72 -23.49 -12.49
C LEU A 36 -28.08 -23.56 -13.87
N ARG A 37 -28.08 -22.46 -14.63
CA ARG A 37 -27.44 -22.37 -15.96
C ARG A 37 -25.92 -22.54 -15.88
N GLY A 38 -25.30 -21.98 -14.84
CA GLY A 38 -23.86 -22.13 -14.61
C GLY A 38 -23.43 -23.59 -14.43
N GLY A 39 -24.33 -24.43 -13.90
CA GLY A 39 -24.08 -25.85 -13.69
C GLY A 39 -23.30 -26.12 -12.40
N PHE A 40 -23.61 -25.37 -11.33
CA PHE A 40 -23.08 -25.62 -10.00
C PHE A 40 -23.35 -27.06 -9.57
N ALA A 41 -22.31 -27.77 -9.10
CA ALA A 41 -22.40 -29.20 -8.83
C ALA A 41 -23.12 -29.54 -7.52
N GLY A 42 -23.19 -28.59 -6.57
CA GLY A 42 -23.85 -28.78 -5.28
C GLY A 42 -25.36 -28.56 -5.33
N PRO A 43 -26.11 -28.97 -4.30
CA PRO A 43 -27.55 -28.72 -4.23
C PRO A 43 -27.85 -27.22 -4.15
N VAL A 44 -28.90 -26.82 -4.87
CA VAL A 44 -29.49 -25.47 -4.85
C VAL A 44 -30.87 -25.54 -4.23
N TRP A 45 -31.14 -24.71 -3.22
CA TRP A 45 -32.41 -24.68 -2.49
C TRP A 45 -33.10 -23.32 -2.59
N PRO A 46 -34.08 -23.15 -3.50
CA PRO A 46 -34.93 -21.98 -3.54
C PRO A 46 -35.79 -21.86 -2.27
N VAL A 47 -35.87 -20.66 -1.70
CA VAL A 47 -36.72 -20.37 -0.54
C VAL A 47 -37.70 -19.25 -0.88
N ASN A 48 -38.99 -19.60 -0.90
CA ASN A 48 -40.10 -18.68 -1.05
C ASN A 48 -41.42 -19.31 -0.55
N PRO A 49 -42.19 -18.63 0.32
CA PRO A 49 -43.43 -19.17 0.90
C PRO A 49 -44.56 -19.40 -0.12
N LYS A 50 -44.50 -18.78 -1.31
CA LYS A 50 -45.55 -18.86 -2.32
C LYS A 50 -45.44 -20.09 -3.23
N TYR A 51 -44.24 -20.63 -3.41
CA TYR A 51 -43.97 -21.65 -4.43
C TYR A 51 -43.59 -22.98 -3.78
N ARG A 52 -44.08 -24.09 -4.33
CA ARG A 52 -43.64 -25.44 -3.96
C ARG A 52 -42.50 -25.95 -4.85
N THR A 53 -42.40 -25.42 -6.07
CA THR A 53 -41.36 -25.75 -7.05
C THR A 53 -40.99 -24.51 -7.85
N LEU A 54 -39.71 -24.36 -8.21
CA LEU A 54 -39.18 -23.32 -9.10
C LEU A 54 -38.11 -23.95 -10.00
N GLU A 55 -38.08 -23.60 -11.29
CA GLU A 55 -37.09 -24.15 -12.26
C GLU A 55 -36.96 -25.69 -12.23
N GLY A 56 -38.06 -26.40 -11.97
CA GLY A 56 -38.09 -27.86 -11.89
C GLY A 56 -37.55 -28.48 -10.59
N ILE A 57 -37.13 -27.68 -9.61
CA ILE A 57 -36.61 -28.15 -8.32
C ILE A 57 -37.53 -27.78 -7.14
N PRO A 58 -37.50 -28.52 -6.00
CA PRO A 58 -38.29 -28.20 -4.81
C PRO A 58 -37.97 -26.80 -4.26
N CYS A 59 -39.01 -26.05 -3.91
CA CYS A 59 -38.91 -24.73 -3.26
C CYS A 59 -39.44 -24.83 -1.83
N TYR A 60 -38.69 -24.29 -0.88
CA TYR A 60 -38.98 -24.37 0.55
C TYR A 60 -39.68 -23.09 1.03
N PRO A 61 -40.63 -23.18 1.96
CA PRO A 61 -41.40 -22.02 2.40
C PRO A 61 -40.59 -21.02 3.22
N ASP A 62 -39.59 -21.49 3.97
CA ASP A 62 -38.70 -20.71 4.82
C ASP A 62 -37.36 -21.41 5.03
N VAL A 63 -36.42 -20.73 5.70
CA VAL A 63 -35.05 -21.23 5.95
C VAL A 63 -35.03 -22.45 6.88
N ARG A 64 -35.98 -22.58 7.81
CA ARG A 64 -36.02 -23.73 8.75
C ARG A 64 -36.54 -25.00 8.08
N ALA A 65 -37.28 -24.86 6.99
CA ALA A 65 -37.76 -25.97 6.18
C ALA A 65 -36.71 -26.54 5.21
N LEU A 66 -35.50 -25.96 5.13
CA LEU A 66 -34.43 -26.44 4.27
C LEU A 66 -34.06 -27.90 4.62
N PRO A 67 -33.65 -28.72 3.62
CA PRO A 67 -33.35 -30.14 3.84
C PRO A 67 -31.99 -30.37 4.52
N GLY A 68 -31.21 -29.30 4.70
CA GLY A 68 -29.90 -29.31 5.33
C GLY A 68 -29.40 -27.88 5.54
N ILE A 69 -28.22 -27.76 6.13
CA ILE A 69 -27.59 -26.46 6.40
C ILE A 69 -26.90 -25.99 5.11
N PRO A 70 -27.25 -24.81 4.57
CA PRO A 70 -26.53 -24.26 3.42
C PRO A 70 -25.14 -23.81 3.83
N ASP A 71 -24.14 -24.10 3.00
CA ASP A 71 -22.82 -23.48 3.12
C ASP A 71 -22.93 -21.98 2.79
N LEU A 72 -23.68 -21.64 1.74
CA LEU A 72 -23.92 -20.27 1.28
C LEU A 72 -25.41 -19.95 1.16
N ALA A 73 -25.84 -18.81 1.70
CA ALA A 73 -27.16 -18.25 1.44
C ALA A 73 -27.09 -16.97 0.58
N VAL A 74 -27.86 -16.88 -0.50
CA VAL A 74 -28.03 -15.66 -1.29
C VAL A 74 -29.35 -15.01 -0.92
N ILE A 75 -29.31 -13.79 -0.38
CA ILE A 75 -30.47 -13.09 0.17
C ILE A 75 -30.92 -11.97 -0.77
N VAL A 76 -32.18 -12.07 -1.19
CA VAL A 76 -32.83 -11.16 -2.15
C VAL A 76 -34.24 -10.79 -1.67
N VAL A 77 -34.38 -10.52 -0.38
CA VAL A 77 -35.65 -10.16 0.28
C VAL A 77 -35.74 -8.65 0.53
N PRO A 78 -36.92 -8.07 0.80
CA PRO A 78 -37.04 -6.66 1.18
C PRO A 78 -36.15 -6.30 2.38
N PRO A 79 -35.63 -5.06 2.47
CA PRO A 79 -34.65 -4.65 3.49
C PRO A 79 -35.02 -5.03 4.93
N ALA A 80 -36.28 -4.80 5.33
CA ALA A 80 -36.76 -5.07 6.68
C ALA A 80 -36.70 -6.56 7.09
N ALA A 81 -36.71 -7.48 6.13
CA ALA A 81 -36.65 -8.92 6.41
C ALA A 81 -35.21 -9.44 6.56
N VAL A 82 -34.19 -8.70 6.10
CA VAL A 82 -32.81 -9.19 6.03
C VAL A 82 -32.25 -9.59 7.41
N PRO A 83 -32.34 -8.77 8.48
CA PRO A 83 -31.79 -9.15 9.78
C PRO A 83 -32.39 -10.44 10.35
N ALA A 84 -33.71 -10.65 10.19
CA ALA A 84 -34.38 -11.85 10.67
C ALA A 84 -33.96 -13.11 9.89
N GLN A 85 -33.74 -12.99 8.57
CA GLN A 85 -33.23 -14.10 7.76
C GLN A 85 -31.78 -14.46 8.16
N ILE A 86 -30.92 -13.46 8.39
CA ILE A 86 -29.55 -13.68 8.87
C ILE A 86 -29.54 -14.37 10.23
N ALA A 87 -30.37 -13.93 11.18
CA ALA A 87 -30.49 -14.59 12.48
C ALA A 87 -30.90 -16.06 12.34
N THR A 88 -31.94 -16.34 11.55
CA THR A 88 -32.45 -17.70 11.31
C THR A 88 -31.39 -18.59 10.64
N LEU A 89 -30.64 -18.05 9.67
CA LEU A 89 -29.54 -18.76 9.03
C LEU A 89 -28.43 -19.12 10.03
N GLY A 90 -28.04 -18.16 10.87
CA GLY A 90 -27.05 -18.37 11.91
C GLY A 90 -27.46 -19.44 12.92
N GLU A 91 -28.73 -19.41 13.37
CA GLU A 91 -29.36 -20.39 14.27
C GLU A 91 -29.25 -21.82 13.73
N ILE A 92 -29.58 -22.04 12.46
CA ILE A 92 -29.52 -23.38 11.85
C ILE A 92 -28.09 -23.82 11.50
N GLY A 93 -27.09 -22.96 11.68
CA GLY A 93 -25.68 -23.31 11.48
C GLY A 93 -25.04 -22.79 10.18
N CYS A 94 -25.75 -22.00 9.36
CA CYS A 94 -25.15 -21.35 8.20
C CYS A 94 -24.07 -20.34 8.64
N ARG A 95 -23.02 -20.21 7.84
CA ARG A 95 -21.84 -19.39 8.17
C ARG A 95 -21.48 -18.34 7.13
N ALA A 96 -22.16 -18.31 5.99
CA ALA A 96 -21.92 -17.32 4.95
C ALA A 96 -23.22 -16.90 4.25
N ALA A 97 -23.34 -15.59 4.00
CA ALA A 97 -24.42 -15.03 3.20
C ALA A 97 -23.92 -13.97 2.21
N VAL A 98 -24.51 -13.96 1.01
CA VAL A 98 -24.40 -12.87 0.03
C VAL A 98 -25.71 -12.09 0.09
N VAL A 99 -25.66 -10.84 0.54
CA VAL A 99 -26.84 -9.98 0.64
C VAL A 99 -26.87 -9.05 -0.57
N LEU A 100 -27.84 -9.24 -1.46
CA LEU A 100 -27.98 -8.41 -2.67
C LEU A 100 -28.87 -7.19 -2.42
N THR A 101 -29.72 -7.25 -1.40
CA THR A 101 -30.65 -6.20 -1.04
C THR A 101 -29.94 -4.88 -0.74
N ALA A 102 -30.38 -3.79 -1.36
CA ALA A 102 -29.85 -2.44 -1.16
C ALA A 102 -30.61 -1.63 -0.10
N GLY A 103 -30.05 -0.49 0.31
CA GLY A 103 -30.74 0.50 1.15
C GLY A 103 -30.78 0.18 2.65
N LEU A 104 -29.95 -0.76 3.12
CA LEU A 104 -29.89 -1.14 4.55
C LEU A 104 -29.22 -0.08 5.43
N SER A 105 -28.32 0.74 4.86
CA SER A 105 -27.61 1.80 5.57
C SER A 105 -28.46 3.04 5.84
N THR A 106 -29.51 3.28 5.04
CA THR A 106 -30.37 4.47 5.10
C THR A 106 -31.69 4.22 5.83
N GLN A 107 -32.10 2.95 5.97
CA GLN A 107 -33.34 2.57 6.66
C GLN A 107 -33.08 2.19 8.11
N MET A 108 -34.02 2.52 8.98
CA MET A 108 -33.93 2.31 10.42
C MET A 108 -34.76 1.10 10.85
N ALA A 109 -34.22 0.32 11.77
CA ALA A 109 -34.93 -0.68 12.54
C ALA A 109 -35.81 -0.01 13.62
N PRO A 110 -36.82 -0.72 14.17
CA PRO A 110 -37.68 -0.18 15.23
C PRO A 110 -36.95 0.27 16.50
N ASP A 111 -35.74 -0.23 16.74
CA ASP A 111 -34.89 0.08 17.90
C ASP A 111 -33.97 1.31 17.68
N GLY A 112 -34.11 2.01 16.54
CA GLY A 112 -33.34 3.20 16.22
C GLY A 112 -31.94 2.95 15.67
N ARG A 113 -31.54 1.69 15.41
CA ARG A 113 -30.31 1.38 14.64
C ARG A 113 -30.62 1.30 13.15
N THR A 114 -29.60 1.39 12.29
CA THR A 114 -29.78 1.11 10.85
C THR A 114 -30.06 -0.38 10.63
N LEU A 115 -30.79 -0.74 9.57
CA LEU A 115 -31.00 -2.14 9.20
C LEU A 115 -29.68 -2.87 8.91
N GLN A 116 -28.67 -2.15 8.41
CA GLN A 116 -27.32 -2.69 8.25
C GLN A 116 -26.71 -3.10 9.60
N GLN A 117 -26.80 -2.25 10.62
CA GLN A 117 -26.26 -2.59 11.94
C GLN A 117 -27.04 -3.75 12.57
N ALA A 118 -28.37 -3.76 12.46
CA ALA A 118 -29.19 -4.88 12.94
C ALA A 118 -28.84 -6.21 12.24
N MET A 119 -28.52 -6.16 10.95
CA MET A 119 -28.04 -7.32 10.19
C MET A 119 -26.68 -7.83 10.71
N LEU A 120 -25.72 -6.93 10.94
CA LEU A 120 -24.40 -7.30 11.49
C LEU A 120 -24.53 -7.88 12.90
N ASP A 121 -25.38 -7.29 13.75
CA ASP A 121 -25.62 -7.75 15.11
C ASP A 121 -26.29 -9.14 15.13
N ALA A 122 -27.16 -9.44 14.15
CA ALA A 122 -27.76 -10.77 13.98
C ALA A 122 -26.75 -11.83 13.53
N ALA A 123 -25.72 -11.44 12.76
CA ALA A 123 -24.71 -12.36 12.25
C ALA A 123 -23.64 -12.72 13.30
N LYS A 124 -23.28 -11.74 14.13
CA LYS A 124 -22.15 -11.79 15.07
C LYS A 124 -22.15 -13.00 16.03
N PRO A 125 -23.26 -13.41 16.69
CA PRO A 125 -23.26 -14.54 17.62
C PRO A 125 -22.89 -15.88 16.97
N TYR A 126 -23.08 -15.98 15.65
CA TYR A 126 -22.89 -17.21 14.88
C TYR A 126 -21.63 -17.18 14.02
N LEU A 127 -20.90 -16.06 14.05
CA LEU A 127 -19.76 -15.79 13.17
C LEU A 127 -20.11 -15.99 11.69
N LEU A 128 -21.36 -15.67 11.34
CA LEU A 128 -21.85 -15.70 9.97
C LEU A 128 -21.26 -14.51 9.23
N ARG A 129 -20.59 -14.77 8.09
CA ARG A 129 -19.96 -13.73 7.27
C ARG A 129 -20.88 -13.23 6.18
N ILE A 130 -20.87 -11.93 5.93
CA ILE A 130 -21.76 -11.28 4.96
C ILE A 130 -20.94 -10.58 3.87
N LEU A 131 -21.13 -11.01 2.62
CA LEU A 131 -20.70 -10.27 1.43
C LEU A 131 -21.83 -9.34 0.97
N GLY A 132 -21.51 -8.07 0.72
CA GLY A 132 -22.48 -7.00 0.48
C GLY A 132 -22.71 -6.14 1.74
N PRO A 133 -23.92 -5.59 1.96
CA PRO A 133 -25.10 -5.66 1.10
C PRO A 133 -24.91 -4.86 -0.21
N ASN A 134 -25.98 -4.69 -1.00
CA ASN A 134 -25.98 -3.77 -2.15
C ASN A 134 -24.90 -4.07 -3.22
N GLY A 135 -24.67 -5.35 -3.51
CA GLY A 135 -23.79 -5.81 -4.58
C GLY A 135 -24.54 -6.60 -5.64
N ILE A 136 -23.88 -6.94 -6.74
CA ILE A 136 -24.49 -7.81 -7.76
C ILE A 136 -24.38 -9.30 -7.43
N GLY A 137 -23.54 -9.66 -6.47
CA GLY A 137 -23.25 -11.04 -6.05
C GLY A 137 -21.83 -11.49 -6.36
N THR A 138 -21.64 -12.80 -6.43
CA THR A 138 -20.32 -13.43 -6.60
C THR A 138 -20.35 -14.52 -7.66
N MET A 139 -19.24 -14.67 -8.38
CA MET A 139 -19.02 -15.70 -9.39
C MET A 139 -17.66 -16.37 -9.16
N ILE A 140 -17.66 -17.71 -9.14
CA ILE A 140 -16.47 -18.55 -9.01
C ILE A 140 -16.48 -19.53 -10.19
N PRO A 141 -15.90 -19.16 -11.34
CA PRO A 141 -16.00 -19.95 -12.58
C PRO A 141 -15.46 -21.37 -12.43
N GLY A 142 -14.39 -21.58 -11.65
CA GLY A 142 -13.82 -22.90 -11.38
C GLY A 142 -14.80 -23.86 -10.68
N LEU A 143 -15.77 -23.32 -9.95
CA LEU A 143 -16.84 -24.07 -9.29
C LEU A 143 -18.16 -24.05 -10.06
N LYS A 144 -18.20 -23.40 -11.23
CA LYS A 144 -19.43 -23.13 -11.98
C LYS A 144 -20.49 -22.41 -11.14
N LEU A 145 -20.05 -21.66 -10.13
CA LEU A 145 -20.91 -20.91 -9.22
C LEU A 145 -21.17 -19.53 -9.80
N ASN A 146 -22.42 -19.24 -10.16
CA ASN A 146 -22.88 -17.88 -10.45
C ASN A 146 -23.99 -17.47 -9.49
N ALA A 147 -23.61 -17.00 -8.30
CA ALA A 147 -24.50 -16.48 -7.26
C ALA A 147 -24.71 -14.96 -7.43
N SER A 148 -25.08 -14.53 -8.64
CA SER A 148 -25.24 -13.13 -9.00
C SER A 148 -26.46 -12.90 -9.89
N PHE A 149 -26.87 -11.63 -10.05
CA PHE A 149 -27.85 -11.23 -11.07
C PHE A 149 -27.19 -10.56 -12.30
N ALA A 150 -25.92 -10.84 -12.56
CA ALA A 150 -25.24 -10.37 -13.77
C ALA A 150 -25.91 -10.94 -15.04
N HIS A 151 -25.82 -10.19 -16.14
CA HIS A 151 -26.41 -10.56 -17.42
C HIS A 151 -25.60 -11.61 -18.20
N THR A 152 -24.32 -11.81 -17.85
CA THR A 152 -23.44 -12.82 -18.44
C THR A 152 -22.58 -13.49 -17.36
N ASP A 153 -22.13 -14.71 -17.65
CA ASP A 153 -21.24 -15.49 -16.78
C ASP A 153 -19.77 -15.07 -16.97
N ALA A 154 -18.98 -15.19 -15.90
CA ALA A 154 -17.52 -15.05 -15.96
C ALA A 154 -16.87 -16.33 -16.52
N GLN A 155 -15.91 -16.18 -17.45
CA GLN A 155 -15.15 -17.32 -17.98
C GLN A 155 -14.09 -17.79 -16.98
N PRO A 156 -13.72 -19.09 -16.94
CA PRO A 156 -12.62 -19.56 -16.10
C PRO A 156 -11.26 -18.97 -16.49
N GLY A 157 -10.49 -18.56 -15.50
CA GLY A 157 -9.13 -18.06 -15.67
C GLY A 157 -8.40 -17.89 -14.34
N GLN A 158 -7.37 -17.04 -14.31
CA GLN A 158 -6.46 -16.90 -13.17
C GLN A 158 -6.49 -15.51 -12.53
N LEU A 159 -7.41 -14.64 -12.95
CA LEU A 159 -7.55 -13.28 -12.43
C LEU A 159 -8.66 -13.22 -11.39
N ALA A 160 -8.41 -12.62 -10.24
CA ALA A 160 -9.47 -12.23 -9.33
C ALA A 160 -9.87 -10.78 -9.60
N PHE A 161 -11.15 -10.51 -9.83
CA PHE A 161 -11.68 -9.15 -9.94
C PHE A 161 -12.61 -8.86 -8.76
N VAL A 162 -12.35 -7.75 -8.05
CA VAL A 162 -13.08 -7.34 -6.84
C VAL A 162 -13.49 -5.89 -6.98
N SER A 163 -14.78 -5.60 -6.89
CA SER A 163 -15.30 -4.24 -7.11
C SER A 163 -16.40 -3.86 -6.13
N GLN A 164 -16.32 -2.62 -5.61
CA GLN A 164 -17.41 -1.98 -4.87
C GLN A 164 -18.58 -1.57 -5.76
N SER A 165 -18.32 -1.26 -7.04
CA SER A 165 -19.36 -0.86 -8.00
C SER A 165 -19.97 -2.08 -8.68
N GLY A 166 -21.27 -2.30 -8.45
CA GLY A 166 -22.05 -3.34 -9.13
C GLY A 166 -22.25 -3.07 -10.62
N ALA A 167 -22.46 -1.80 -11.00
CA ALA A 167 -22.58 -1.43 -12.42
C ALA A 167 -21.26 -1.70 -13.17
N LEU A 168 -20.14 -1.35 -12.55
CA LEU A 168 -18.83 -1.63 -13.15
C LEU A 168 -18.59 -3.12 -13.33
N CYS A 169 -18.97 -3.94 -12.34
CA CYS A 169 -18.91 -5.39 -12.47
C CYS A 169 -19.61 -5.88 -13.74
N THR A 170 -20.82 -5.37 -14.04
CA THR A 170 -21.54 -5.78 -15.24
C THR A 170 -20.83 -5.34 -16.53
N ILE A 171 -20.28 -4.13 -16.58
CA ILE A 171 -19.54 -3.62 -17.75
C ILE A 171 -18.27 -4.45 -17.99
N VAL A 172 -17.52 -4.72 -16.92
CA VAL A 172 -16.28 -5.50 -16.97
C VAL A 172 -16.53 -6.92 -17.46
N LEU A 173 -17.60 -7.58 -17.00
CA LEU A 173 -17.94 -8.94 -17.43
C LEU A 173 -18.22 -9.04 -18.93
N ASP A 174 -19.01 -8.11 -19.45
CA ASP A 174 -19.36 -8.09 -20.87
C ASP A 174 -18.12 -7.84 -21.74
N TRP A 175 -17.33 -6.84 -21.35
CA TRP A 175 -16.07 -6.52 -22.02
C TRP A 175 -15.06 -7.67 -21.96
N ALA A 176 -14.86 -8.28 -20.80
CA ALA A 176 -13.91 -9.38 -20.62
C ALA A 176 -14.27 -10.60 -21.48
N LYS A 177 -15.57 -10.90 -21.62
CA LYS A 177 -16.05 -11.98 -22.48
C LYS A 177 -15.69 -11.76 -23.95
N GLN A 178 -15.80 -10.53 -24.44
CA GLN A 178 -15.41 -10.18 -25.82
C GLN A 178 -13.90 -10.35 -26.06
N HIS A 179 -13.08 -10.11 -25.02
CA HIS A 179 -11.62 -10.16 -25.08
C HIS A 179 -11.03 -11.51 -24.62
N GLY A 180 -11.87 -12.50 -24.31
CA GLY A 180 -11.42 -13.84 -23.89
C GLY A 180 -10.74 -13.85 -22.52
N ILE A 181 -11.03 -12.87 -21.66
CA ILE A 181 -10.42 -12.75 -20.33
C ILE A 181 -11.22 -13.58 -19.33
N GLY A 182 -10.51 -14.45 -18.60
CA GLY A 182 -11.07 -15.35 -17.60
C GLY A 182 -10.69 -15.00 -16.17
N PHE A 183 -11.52 -15.42 -15.22
CA PHE A 183 -11.41 -15.12 -13.80
C PHE A 183 -11.36 -16.39 -12.94
N SER A 184 -10.58 -16.34 -11.86
CA SER A 184 -10.67 -17.29 -10.74
C SER A 184 -11.83 -16.91 -9.83
N HIS A 185 -11.96 -15.61 -9.53
CA HIS A 185 -12.97 -15.03 -8.67
C HIS A 185 -13.48 -13.73 -9.27
N PHE A 186 -14.79 -13.52 -9.27
CA PHE A 186 -15.39 -12.27 -9.71
C PHE A 186 -16.41 -11.81 -8.66
N LEU A 187 -16.02 -10.81 -7.87
CA LEU A 187 -16.63 -10.48 -6.58
C LEU A 187 -17.16 -9.05 -6.58
N SER A 188 -18.46 -8.89 -6.30
CA SER A 188 -19.05 -7.60 -5.98
C SER A 188 -19.20 -7.47 -4.47
N VAL A 189 -18.45 -6.53 -3.87
CA VAL A 189 -18.45 -6.33 -2.41
C VAL A 189 -19.53 -5.37 -1.94
N GLY A 190 -20.10 -4.58 -2.86
CA GLY A 190 -21.13 -3.58 -2.57
C GLY A 190 -20.72 -2.65 -1.44
N ASP A 191 -21.61 -2.45 -0.48
CA ASP A 191 -21.38 -1.58 0.67
C ASP A 191 -20.25 -2.08 1.59
N SER A 192 -19.79 -3.34 1.44
CA SER A 192 -18.71 -3.94 2.23
C SER A 192 -18.94 -3.79 3.73
N ALA A 193 -20.11 -4.21 4.23
CA ALA A 193 -20.52 -3.98 5.62
C ALA A 193 -19.81 -4.90 6.63
N ASP A 194 -19.49 -6.13 6.24
CA ASP A 194 -18.70 -7.09 7.02
C ASP A 194 -17.44 -7.52 6.25
N VAL A 195 -17.61 -8.31 5.19
CA VAL A 195 -16.49 -8.73 4.34
C VAL A 195 -16.04 -7.54 3.48
N ASP A 196 -14.78 -7.15 3.64
CA ASP A 196 -14.17 -6.01 2.93
C ASP A 196 -12.97 -6.44 2.06
N PHE A 197 -12.31 -5.47 1.43
CA PHE A 197 -11.12 -5.72 0.61
C PHE A 197 -10.01 -6.45 1.36
N GLY A 198 -9.77 -6.12 2.64
CA GLY A 198 -8.69 -6.76 3.39
C GLY A 198 -8.95 -8.24 3.62
N ASP A 199 -10.20 -8.63 3.92
CA ASP A 199 -10.57 -10.05 4.03
C ASP A 199 -10.41 -10.80 2.70
N ILE A 200 -10.86 -10.18 1.61
CA ILE A 200 -10.85 -10.80 0.28
C ILE A 200 -9.43 -10.93 -0.25
N ILE A 201 -8.60 -9.88 -0.14
CA ILE A 201 -7.21 -9.91 -0.57
C ILE A 201 -6.46 -11.00 0.21
N ASP A 202 -6.70 -11.11 1.52
CA ASP A 202 -6.06 -12.11 2.37
C ASP A 202 -6.45 -13.55 2.00
N TYR A 203 -7.73 -13.80 1.71
CA TYR A 203 -8.17 -15.08 1.16
C TYR A 203 -7.49 -15.37 -0.19
N LEU A 204 -7.55 -14.41 -1.12
CA LEU A 204 -6.98 -14.55 -2.46
C LEU A 204 -5.46 -14.66 -2.46
N ALA A 205 -4.77 -14.15 -1.44
CA ALA A 205 -3.32 -14.25 -1.31
C ALA A 205 -2.87 -15.72 -1.25
N THR A 206 -3.66 -16.57 -0.58
CA THR A 206 -3.34 -17.98 -0.37
C THR A 206 -3.98 -18.91 -1.41
N ASP A 207 -4.96 -18.43 -2.17
CA ASP A 207 -5.63 -19.23 -3.21
C ASP A 207 -4.68 -19.58 -4.38
N PRO A 208 -4.39 -20.87 -4.65
CA PRO A 208 -3.49 -21.26 -5.74
C PRO A 208 -4.07 -20.99 -7.15
N GLN A 209 -5.38 -20.78 -7.29
CA GLN A 209 -6.00 -20.53 -8.60
C GLN A 209 -5.86 -19.07 -9.06
N THR A 210 -5.65 -18.15 -8.13
CA THR A 210 -5.51 -16.71 -8.40
C THR A 210 -4.04 -16.33 -8.58
N ARG A 211 -3.69 -15.79 -9.75
CA ARG A 211 -2.34 -15.26 -10.04
C ARG A 211 -2.20 -13.75 -9.90
N ALA A 212 -3.27 -12.99 -10.16
CA ALA A 212 -3.28 -11.54 -9.98
C ALA A 212 -4.64 -11.09 -9.44
N ILE A 213 -4.64 -9.98 -8.70
CA ILE A 213 -5.82 -9.42 -8.04
C ILE A 213 -6.09 -8.02 -8.61
N LEU A 214 -7.29 -7.82 -9.13
CA LEU A 214 -7.76 -6.56 -9.71
C LEU A 214 -8.81 -5.95 -8.82
N LEU A 215 -8.59 -4.70 -8.43
CA LEU A 215 -9.43 -3.99 -7.48
C LEU A 215 -10.04 -2.75 -8.13
N TYR A 216 -11.34 -2.57 -7.95
CA TYR A 216 -11.98 -1.27 -8.14
C TYR A 216 -12.44 -0.74 -6.80
N ILE A 217 -11.75 0.30 -6.32
CA ILE A 217 -11.86 0.85 -4.98
C ILE A 217 -12.53 2.21 -5.05
N GLU A 218 -13.64 2.38 -4.33
CA GLU A 218 -14.24 3.68 -4.07
C GLU A 218 -13.77 4.21 -2.71
N SER A 219 -13.80 3.35 -1.68
CA SER A 219 -13.32 3.65 -0.34
C SER A 219 -12.80 2.41 0.41
N VAL A 220 -11.85 2.62 1.32
CA VAL A 220 -11.38 1.63 2.30
C VAL A 220 -11.94 2.01 3.68
N LYS A 221 -12.52 1.04 4.40
CA LYS A 221 -13.07 1.27 5.74
C LYS A 221 -12.06 1.02 6.86
N ASN A 222 -11.26 -0.03 6.74
CA ASN A 222 -10.25 -0.39 7.73
C ASN A 222 -8.87 -0.39 7.06
N ALA A 223 -8.17 0.74 7.20
CA ALA A 223 -6.87 0.94 6.54
C ALA A 223 -5.83 -0.07 6.97
N ARG A 224 -5.66 -0.30 8.29
CA ARG A 224 -4.68 -1.25 8.80
C ARG A 224 -4.90 -2.66 8.24
N LYS A 225 -6.15 -3.12 8.27
CA LYS A 225 -6.53 -4.42 7.71
C LYS A 225 -6.25 -4.52 6.21
N PHE A 226 -6.60 -3.47 5.46
CA PHE A 226 -6.33 -3.40 4.03
C PHE A 226 -4.82 -3.41 3.73
N MET A 227 -4.05 -2.56 4.42
CA MET A 227 -2.60 -2.44 4.24
C MET A 227 -1.86 -3.73 4.59
N SER A 228 -2.23 -4.37 5.70
CA SER A 228 -1.72 -5.68 6.12
C SER A 228 -1.93 -6.74 5.01
N ALA A 229 -3.20 -6.94 4.59
CA ALA A 229 -3.54 -7.94 3.58
C ALA A 229 -2.89 -7.64 2.21
N ALA A 230 -2.94 -6.38 1.78
CA ALA A 230 -2.36 -5.95 0.52
C ALA A 230 -0.84 -6.15 0.48
N ARG A 231 -0.11 -5.75 1.52
CA ARG A 231 1.34 -5.96 1.60
C ARG A 231 1.69 -7.44 1.59
N ALA A 232 0.94 -8.26 2.31
CA ALA A 232 1.17 -9.71 2.32
C ALA A 232 0.95 -10.34 0.93
N ALA A 233 -0.13 -9.96 0.25
CA ALA A 233 -0.47 -10.47 -1.08
C ALA A 233 0.47 -9.96 -2.18
N ALA A 234 0.78 -8.65 -2.19
CA ALA A 234 1.57 -7.97 -3.22
C ALA A 234 3.00 -8.51 -3.37
N ARG A 235 3.54 -9.13 -2.31
CA ARG A 235 4.84 -9.83 -2.34
C ARG A 235 4.89 -10.98 -3.34
N ASN A 236 3.75 -11.62 -3.59
CA ASN A 236 3.69 -12.85 -4.39
C ASN A 236 2.79 -12.73 -5.62
N LYS A 237 1.80 -11.84 -5.56
CA LYS A 237 0.77 -11.70 -6.59
C LYS A 237 0.65 -10.23 -6.95
N PRO A 238 0.75 -9.85 -8.24
CA PRO A 238 0.46 -8.49 -8.65
C PRO A 238 -0.95 -8.09 -8.22
N ILE A 239 -1.06 -6.93 -7.58
CA ILE A 239 -2.33 -6.29 -7.27
C ILE A 239 -2.39 -5.01 -8.07
N VAL A 240 -3.43 -4.87 -8.90
CA VAL A 240 -3.66 -3.68 -9.71
C VAL A 240 -4.98 -3.06 -9.29
N ALA A 241 -5.01 -1.75 -9.07
CA ALA A 241 -6.19 -1.07 -8.55
C ALA A 241 -6.56 0.18 -9.34
N VAL A 242 -7.85 0.35 -9.58
CA VAL A 242 -8.45 1.63 -9.98
C VAL A 242 -9.08 2.25 -8.73
N LYS A 243 -8.62 3.46 -8.39
CA LYS A 243 -9.25 4.31 -7.37
C LYS A 243 -10.16 5.34 -8.06
N SER A 244 -11.45 5.31 -7.73
CA SER A 244 -12.43 6.31 -8.19
C SER A 244 -12.44 7.54 -7.27
N GLY A 245 -13.06 8.65 -7.69
CA GLY A 245 -13.17 9.85 -6.86
C GLY A 245 -11.87 10.64 -6.67
N ARG A 246 -11.03 10.75 -7.70
CA ARG A 246 -9.71 11.42 -7.63
C ARG A 246 -9.78 12.91 -7.36
N ASN A 247 -10.80 13.56 -7.92
CA ASN A 247 -11.06 14.98 -7.73
C ASN A 247 -11.91 15.19 -6.49
N ALA A 248 -11.66 16.24 -5.70
CA ALA A 248 -12.44 16.52 -4.48
C ALA A 248 -13.96 16.52 -4.71
N ARG A 249 -14.44 17.05 -5.84
CA ARG A 249 -15.86 17.00 -6.22
C ARG A 249 -16.35 15.59 -6.59
N ALA A 250 -15.53 14.79 -7.26
CA ALA A 250 -15.84 13.39 -7.59
C ALA A 250 -15.78 12.50 -6.32
N ALA A 251 -14.83 12.76 -5.42
CA ALA A 251 -14.75 12.18 -4.09
C ALA A 251 -16.01 12.49 -3.28
N GLN A 252 -16.48 13.74 -3.29
CA GLN A 252 -17.72 14.12 -2.61
C GLN A 252 -18.94 13.42 -3.22
N ALA A 253 -19.00 13.27 -4.55
CA ALA A 253 -20.07 12.52 -5.22
C ALA A 253 -20.05 11.02 -4.86
N ALA A 254 -18.86 10.39 -4.86
CA ALA A 254 -18.68 9.00 -4.45
C ALA A 254 -18.97 8.79 -2.94
N ALA A 255 -18.58 9.73 -2.09
CA ALA A 255 -18.89 9.74 -0.66
C ALA A 255 -20.40 9.85 -0.41
N SER A 256 -21.09 10.68 -1.20
CA SER A 256 -22.56 10.83 -1.12
C SER A 256 -23.29 9.55 -1.56
N HIS A 257 -22.67 8.77 -2.45
CA HIS A 257 -23.17 7.48 -2.93
C HIS A 257 -22.89 6.32 -1.96
N THR A 258 -21.76 6.35 -1.22
CA THR A 258 -21.30 5.26 -0.34
C THR A 258 -21.53 5.51 1.16
N GLY A 259 -21.82 6.75 1.55
CA GLY A 259 -21.93 7.17 2.94
C GLY A 259 -20.61 7.17 3.73
N ALA A 260 -19.47 6.95 3.08
CA ALA A 260 -18.14 6.94 3.69
C ALA A 260 -17.45 8.32 3.60
N LEU A 261 -16.61 8.65 4.57
CA LEU A 261 -15.74 9.83 4.52
C LEU A 261 -14.77 9.71 3.33
N ALA A 262 -14.59 10.78 2.57
CA ALA A 262 -13.59 10.83 1.51
C ALA A 262 -12.21 11.12 2.10
N GLY A 263 -11.28 10.17 1.95
CA GLY A 263 -9.85 10.42 2.18
C GLY A 263 -9.20 11.17 1.01
N SER A 264 -8.01 11.74 1.24
CA SER A 264 -7.26 12.46 0.21
C SER A 264 -6.75 11.50 -0.87
N ASP A 265 -6.89 11.86 -2.16
CA ASP A 265 -6.41 11.03 -3.27
C ASP A 265 -4.87 10.85 -3.25
N ASP A 266 -4.14 11.86 -2.77
CA ASP A 266 -2.69 11.80 -2.61
C ASP A 266 -2.30 10.79 -1.51
N VAL A 267 -3.09 10.72 -0.43
CA VAL A 267 -2.90 9.74 0.65
C VAL A 267 -3.23 8.34 0.16
N TYR A 268 -4.29 8.17 -0.65
CA TYR A 268 -4.59 6.89 -1.32
C TYR A 268 -3.44 6.45 -2.24
N THR A 269 -2.89 7.36 -3.05
CA THR A 269 -1.74 7.06 -3.92
C THR A 269 -0.54 6.59 -3.10
N ALA A 270 -0.21 7.32 -2.02
CA ALA A 270 0.86 6.94 -1.11
C ALA A 270 0.61 5.58 -0.45
N ALA A 271 -0.62 5.33 0.02
CA ALA A 271 -1.01 4.08 0.67
C ALA A 271 -0.93 2.89 -0.29
N LEU A 272 -1.50 3.00 -1.49
CA LEU A 272 -1.45 1.93 -2.50
C LEU A 272 -0.02 1.62 -2.91
N GLY A 273 0.80 2.64 -3.18
CA GLY A 273 2.21 2.46 -3.52
C GLY A 273 3.00 1.79 -2.40
N ARG A 274 2.78 2.21 -1.14
CA ARG A 274 3.40 1.61 0.05
C ARG A 274 2.89 0.20 0.34
N ALA A 275 1.71 -0.17 -0.16
CA ALA A 275 1.18 -1.52 -0.08
C ALA A 275 1.72 -2.46 -1.17
N GLY A 276 2.49 -1.95 -2.15
CA GLY A 276 2.90 -2.71 -3.33
C GLY A 276 1.81 -2.81 -4.41
N ILE A 277 0.69 -2.09 -4.26
CA ILE A 277 -0.40 -2.09 -5.24
C ILE A 277 -0.05 -1.13 -6.38
N LEU A 278 -0.18 -1.60 -7.61
CA LEU A 278 -0.06 -0.74 -8.79
C LEU A 278 -1.39 -0.04 -9.06
N ARG A 279 -1.41 1.29 -8.95
CA ARG A 279 -2.57 2.11 -9.31
C ARG A 279 -2.57 2.38 -10.82
N VAL A 280 -3.74 2.23 -11.45
CA VAL A 280 -4.00 2.57 -12.85
C VAL A 280 -5.23 3.47 -12.97
N ASP A 281 -5.38 4.12 -14.13
CA ASP A 281 -6.38 5.17 -14.31
C ASP A 281 -7.72 4.64 -14.83
N GLY A 282 -7.75 3.45 -15.44
CA GLY A 282 -8.96 2.89 -16.04
C GLY A 282 -9.03 1.37 -15.98
N VAL A 283 -10.19 0.85 -16.35
CA VAL A 283 -10.45 -0.60 -16.38
C VAL A 283 -9.67 -1.27 -17.51
N GLU A 284 -9.61 -0.65 -18.69
CA GLU A 284 -8.80 -1.14 -19.81
C GLU A 284 -7.34 -1.28 -19.39
N GLU A 285 -6.79 -0.23 -18.74
CA GLU A 285 -5.45 -0.26 -18.16
C GLU A 285 -5.24 -1.36 -17.11
N LEU A 286 -6.26 -1.78 -16.35
CA LEU A 286 -6.14 -2.91 -15.41
C LEU A 286 -5.72 -4.18 -16.15
N PHE A 287 -6.40 -4.49 -17.25
CA PHE A 287 -6.18 -5.72 -17.99
C PHE A 287 -4.88 -5.67 -18.80
N ASP A 288 -4.61 -4.55 -19.48
CA ASP A 288 -3.36 -4.33 -20.19
C ASP A 288 -2.16 -4.47 -19.26
N THR A 289 -2.26 -3.89 -18.06
CA THR A 289 -1.21 -3.97 -17.04
C THR A 289 -0.97 -5.40 -16.58
N VAL A 290 -2.02 -6.18 -16.36
CA VAL A 290 -1.89 -7.58 -15.97
C VAL A 290 -1.20 -8.40 -17.05
N GLU A 291 -1.62 -8.25 -18.31
CA GLU A 291 -0.99 -8.94 -19.44
C GLU A 291 0.50 -8.54 -19.54
N THR A 292 0.78 -7.26 -19.40
CA THR A 292 2.13 -6.71 -19.41
C THR A 292 2.99 -7.33 -18.31
N LEU A 293 2.53 -7.30 -17.06
CA LEU A 293 3.27 -7.83 -15.91
C LEU A 293 3.42 -9.35 -15.95
N ALA A 294 2.41 -10.07 -16.47
CA ALA A 294 2.45 -11.52 -16.58
C ALA A 294 3.45 -12.04 -17.62
N ARG A 295 3.71 -11.25 -18.68
CA ARG A 295 4.64 -11.61 -19.76
C ARG A 295 6.01 -10.95 -19.65
N SER A 296 6.12 -9.91 -18.82
CA SER A 296 7.37 -9.19 -18.62
C SER A 296 8.29 -9.85 -17.61
N ARG A 297 9.59 -9.67 -17.83
CA ARG A 297 10.64 -9.99 -16.87
C ARG A 297 10.80 -8.83 -15.89
N ARG A 298 11.45 -9.10 -14.74
CA ARG A 298 11.86 -8.03 -13.82
C ARG A 298 12.73 -7.02 -14.57
N LEU A 299 12.30 -5.76 -14.58
CA LEU A 299 13.07 -4.68 -15.18
C LEU A 299 14.41 -4.52 -14.44
N PRO A 300 15.56 -4.42 -15.13
CA PRO A 300 16.84 -4.15 -14.48
C PRO A 300 16.95 -2.69 -14.00
N GLY A 301 16.35 -1.75 -14.74
CA GLY A 301 16.30 -0.32 -14.45
C GLY A 301 15.05 0.35 -15.06
N GLU A 302 15.12 1.66 -15.32
CA GLU A 302 13.97 2.51 -15.66
C GLU A 302 14.15 3.28 -16.99
N ARG A 303 15.22 2.98 -17.74
CA ARG A 303 15.58 3.68 -18.99
C ARG A 303 15.05 2.95 -20.22
N LEU A 304 14.19 3.63 -21.00
CA LEU A 304 13.59 3.09 -22.22
C LEU A 304 14.34 3.53 -23.48
N ALA A 305 14.71 2.59 -24.33
CA ALA A 305 15.08 2.88 -25.72
C ALA A 305 13.89 2.66 -26.65
N ILE A 306 13.68 3.54 -27.62
CA ILE A 306 12.60 3.45 -28.60
C ILE A 306 13.23 3.21 -29.98
N VAL A 307 12.76 2.19 -30.71
CA VAL A 307 13.13 1.94 -32.11
C VAL A 307 11.86 2.09 -32.95
N THR A 308 11.85 2.99 -33.93
CA THR A 308 10.63 3.32 -34.71
C THR A 308 10.96 3.51 -36.18
N ASN A 309 10.04 3.20 -37.10
CA ASN A 309 10.16 3.59 -38.52
C ASN A 309 9.48 4.93 -38.84
N GLY A 310 9.01 5.66 -37.83
CA GLY A 310 8.42 6.98 -38.03
C GLY A 310 8.64 7.89 -36.83
N GLY A 311 9.22 9.07 -37.09
CA GLY A 311 9.48 10.07 -36.07
C GLY A 311 8.23 10.57 -35.32
N GLY A 312 7.10 10.75 -36.00
CA GLY A 312 5.84 11.21 -35.38
C GLY A 312 5.37 10.33 -34.21
N PRO A 313 5.10 9.02 -34.44
CA PRO A 313 4.80 8.07 -33.37
C PRO A 313 5.89 8.00 -32.29
N GLY A 314 7.17 8.11 -32.68
CA GLY A 314 8.29 8.12 -31.74
C GLY A 314 8.19 9.29 -30.75
N VAL A 315 7.92 10.50 -31.23
CA VAL A 315 7.74 11.70 -30.39
C VAL A 315 6.53 11.53 -29.46
N MET A 316 5.40 11.00 -29.94
CA MET A 316 4.22 10.76 -29.09
C MET A 316 4.53 9.81 -27.92
N ALA A 317 5.33 8.76 -28.15
CA ALA A 317 5.76 7.85 -27.09
C ALA A 317 6.69 8.56 -26.08
N VAL A 318 7.55 9.46 -26.54
CA VAL A 318 8.43 10.26 -25.68
C VAL A 318 7.64 11.24 -24.82
N ASP A 319 6.66 11.93 -25.39
CA ASP A 319 5.80 12.87 -24.66
C ASP A 319 5.08 12.16 -23.51
N GLU A 320 4.40 11.04 -23.78
CA GLU A 320 3.71 10.24 -22.76
C GLU A 320 4.69 9.71 -21.69
N LEU A 321 5.90 9.28 -22.10
CA LEU A 321 6.92 8.80 -21.17
C LEU A 321 7.36 9.91 -20.20
N ILE A 322 7.67 11.10 -20.72
CA ILE A 322 8.16 12.24 -19.94
C ILE A 322 7.07 12.81 -19.02
N GLU A 323 5.83 12.93 -19.52
CA GLU A 323 4.69 13.41 -18.72
C GLU A 323 4.42 12.52 -17.50
N ARG A 324 4.70 11.22 -17.61
CA ARG A 324 4.61 10.26 -16.51
C ARG A 324 5.87 10.16 -15.65
N GLY A 325 6.89 10.96 -15.93
CA GLY A 325 8.16 10.96 -15.18
C GLY A 325 9.07 9.77 -15.49
N GLY A 326 8.93 9.19 -16.68
CA GLY A 326 9.82 8.16 -17.22
C GLY A 326 11.14 8.73 -17.75
N MET A 327 12.08 7.83 -18.09
CA MET A 327 13.42 8.19 -18.55
C MET A 327 13.72 7.52 -19.88
N LEU A 328 14.19 8.29 -20.87
CA LEU A 328 14.81 7.75 -22.06
C LEU A 328 16.22 7.25 -21.74
N ALA A 329 16.62 6.16 -22.37
CA ALA A 329 17.99 5.72 -22.35
C ALA A 329 18.88 6.67 -23.15
N GLU A 330 20.04 7.02 -22.58
CA GLU A 330 21.13 7.68 -23.29
C GLU A 330 21.99 6.58 -23.94
N LEU A 331 21.99 6.54 -25.28
CA LEU A 331 22.72 5.53 -26.03
C LEU A 331 24.22 5.79 -25.96
N GLN A 332 25.00 4.74 -25.70
CA GLN A 332 26.45 4.87 -25.59
C GLN A 332 27.07 5.22 -26.95
N PRO A 333 28.22 5.92 -26.99
CA PRO A 333 28.91 6.26 -28.23
C PRO A 333 29.19 5.04 -29.13
N GLU A 334 29.50 3.89 -28.55
CA GLU A 334 29.74 2.63 -29.27
C GLU A 334 28.46 2.11 -29.94
N THR A 335 27.30 2.29 -29.30
CA THR A 335 25.99 1.92 -29.84
C THR A 335 25.63 2.80 -31.02
N LEU A 336 25.84 4.12 -30.91
CA LEU A 336 25.63 5.06 -32.02
C LEU A 336 26.50 4.68 -33.22
N ALA A 337 27.79 4.42 -32.99
CA ALA A 337 28.73 4.01 -34.04
C ALA A 337 28.40 2.64 -34.67
N ALA A 338 27.74 1.74 -33.92
CA ALA A 338 27.25 0.47 -34.46
C ALA A 338 25.98 0.67 -35.29
N LEU A 339 25.07 1.54 -34.87
CA LEU A 339 23.86 1.91 -35.61
C LEU A 339 24.20 2.59 -36.94
N ASP A 340 25.19 3.48 -36.96
CA ASP A 340 25.67 4.17 -38.18
C ASP A 340 26.09 3.21 -39.30
N LYS A 341 26.53 1.99 -38.95
CA LYS A 341 26.97 0.99 -39.93
C LYS A 341 25.81 0.26 -40.60
N VAL A 342 24.64 0.22 -39.96
CA VAL A 342 23.48 -0.59 -40.42
C VAL A 342 22.26 0.26 -40.77
N LEU A 343 22.22 1.53 -40.34
CA LEU A 343 21.15 2.47 -40.63
C LEU A 343 21.53 3.45 -41.74
N PRO A 344 20.54 3.99 -42.49
CA PRO A 344 20.80 5.05 -43.46
C PRO A 344 21.32 6.31 -42.77
N VAL A 345 22.14 7.11 -43.46
CA VAL A 345 22.70 8.39 -42.97
C VAL A 345 21.64 9.38 -42.47
N THR A 346 20.37 9.20 -42.85
CA THR A 346 19.25 10.05 -42.45
C THR A 346 18.59 9.65 -41.13
N TRP A 347 19.06 8.61 -40.44
CA TRP A 347 18.50 8.19 -39.15
C TRP A 347 18.68 9.27 -38.06
N SER A 348 17.97 9.17 -36.95
CA SER A 348 17.87 10.24 -35.94
C SER A 348 19.15 10.54 -35.14
N HIS A 349 20.14 9.64 -35.12
CA HIS A 349 21.37 9.73 -34.29
C HIS A 349 21.11 9.94 -32.79
N GLY A 350 20.01 9.37 -32.28
CA GLY A 350 19.62 9.49 -30.87
C GLY A 350 18.54 8.50 -30.48
N ASN A 351 17.90 8.76 -29.34
CA ASN A 351 16.75 8.01 -28.84
C ASN A 351 15.52 8.93 -28.84
N PRO A 352 14.46 8.67 -29.63
CA PRO A 352 14.20 7.44 -30.41
C PRO A 352 15.14 7.18 -31.58
N VAL A 353 15.47 5.91 -31.82
CA VAL A 353 16.18 5.41 -32.99
C VAL A 353 15.20 5.32 -34.15
N ASP A 354 15.13 6.35 -34.99
CA ASP A 354 14.29 6.38 -36.20
C ASP A 354 14.99 5.67 -37.35
N ILE A 355 14.52 4.47 -37.66
CA ILE A 355 15.06 3.61 -38.72
C ILE A 355 14.48 3.91 -40.11
N ILE A 356 13.70 5.00 -40.24
CA ILE A 356 13.10 5.52 -41.49
C ILE A 356 11.94 4.66 -42.02
N GLY A 357 10.95 5.31 -42.63
CA GLY A 357 9.67 4.70 -43.03
C GLY A 357 9.73 3.59 -44.07
N ASP A 358 10.83 3.49 -44.83
CA ASP A 358 11.07 2.44 -45.83
C ASP A 358 11.77 1.20 -45.26
N ALA A 359 11.88 1.10 -43.92
CA ALA A 359 12.64 0.05 -43.24
C ALA A 359 12.21 -1.38 -43.62
N PRO A 360 13.10 -2.19 -44.23
CA PRO A 360 12.87 -3.62 -44.38
C PRO A 360 13.02 -4.34 -43.03
N SER A 361 12.50 -5.57 -42.94
CA SER A 361 12.53 -6.42 -41.75
C SER A 361 13.93 -6.59 -41.16
N GLN A 362 14.96 -6.63 -42.01
CA GLN A 362 16.36 -6.74 -41.56
C GLN A 362 16.81 -5.50 -40.75
N ARG A 363 16.37 -4.30 -41.12
CA ARG A 363 16.73 -3.05 -40.44
C ARG A 363 16.19 -3.01 -39.01
N TYR A 364 14.98 -3.53 -38.81
CA TYR A 364 14.40 -3.73 -37.47
C TYR A 364 15.23 -4.68 -36.62
N ALA A 365 15.61 -5.84 -37.17
CA ALA A 365 16.39 -6.84 -36.44
C ALA A 365 17.78 -6.33 -36.06
N ASP A 366 18.48 -5.65 -36.97
CA ASP A 366 19.84 -5.16 -36.72
C ASP A 366 19.85 -4.02 -35.70
N ALA A 367 18.94 -3.04 -35.84
CA ALA A 367 18.80 -1.96 -34.88
C ALA A 367 18.44 -2.49 -33.48
N LEU A 368 17.46 -3.40 -33.39
CA LEU A 368 17.03 -3.98 -32.12
C LEU A 368 18.17 -4.75 -31.43
N LYS A 369 18.95 -5.55 -32.15
CA LYS A 369 20.09 -6.29 -31.56
C LYS A 369 21.14 -5.36 -30.98
N ILE A 370 21.47 -4.27 -31.69
CA ILE A 370 22.46 -3.28 -31.24
C ILE A 370 21.95 -2.57 -29.99
N VAL A 371 20.71 -2.08 -30.01
CA VAL A 371 20.09 -1.39 -28.86
C VAL A 371 19.96 -2.31 -27.65
N LEU A 372 19.61 -3.59 -27.85
CA LEU A 372 19.52 -4.58 -26.78
C LEU A 372 20.88 -4.86 -26.12
N ALA A 373 21.99 -4.70 -26.82
CA ALA A 373 23.33 -4.91 -26.28
C ALA A 373 23.84 -3.73 -25.41
N ASP A 374 23.22 -2.54 -25.53
CA ASP A 374 23.68 -1.32 -24.85
C ASP A 374 23.45 -1.35 -23.33
N ALA A 375 24.49 -1.23 -22.50
CA ALA A 375 24.36 -1.22 -21.04
C ALA A 375 23.56 -0.02 -20.47
N GLY A 376 23.41 1.04 -21.26
CA GLY A 376 22.59 2.22 -21.02
C GLY A 376 21.06 1.99 -21.13
N VAL A 377 20.65 0.83 -21.67
CA VAL A 377 19.26 0.52 -22.00
C VAL A 377 18.70 -0.57 -21.08
N ASP A 378 17.57 -0.31 -20.42
CA ASP A 378 16.94 -1.26 -19.50
C ASP A 378 15.74 -2.02 -20.13
N ALA A 379 15.06 -1.38 -21.08
CA ALA A 379 14.00 -1.97 -21.90
C ALA A 379 13.96 -1.32 -23.29
N VAL A 380 13.36 -2.01 -24.27
CA VAL A 380 13.20 -1.49 -25.63
C VAL A 380 11.72 -1.51 -26.03
N LEU A 381 11.21 -0.39 -26.54
CA LEU A 381 9.93 -0.29 -27.23
C LEU A 381 10.19 -0.25 -28.75
N VAL A 382 9.72 -1.25 -29.47
CA VAL A 382 9.81 -1.31 -30.93
C VAL A 382 8.47 -0.92 -31.54
N MET A 383 8.49 0.04 -32.47
CA MET A 383 7.30 0.64 -33.04
C MET A 383 7.27 0.49 -34.57
N HIS A 384 6.07 0.31 -35.11
CA HIS A 384 5.82 0.20 -36.53
C HIS A 384 4.56 0.94 -36.95
N ALA A 385 4.71 1.83 -37.92
CA ALA A 385 3.64 2.36 -38.73
C ALA A 385 3.61 1.62 -40.09
N PRO A 386 2.45 1.10 -40.54
CA PRO A 386 2.33 0.36 -41.78
C PRO A 386 2.61 1.26 -42.98
N THR A 387 3.35 0.71 -43.95
CA THR A 387 3.64 1.37 -45.23
C THR A 387 3.29 0.46 -46.41
N ALA A 388 3.24 1.02 -47.62
CA ALA A 388 3.00 0.25 -48.83
C ALA A 388 4.20 -0.62 -49.27
N ILE A 389 5.34 -0.52 -48.57
CA ILE A 389 6.62 -1.10 -49.00
C ILE A 389 6.79 -2.52 -48.44
N VAL A 390 6.51 -2.73 -47.16
CA VAL A 390 6.73 -4.01 -46.47
C VAL A 390 5.48 -4.40 -45.69
N PRO A 391 4.95 -5.63 -45.86
CA PRO A 391 3.84 -6.12 -45.05
C PRO A 391 4.22 -6.15 -43.56
N SER A 392 3.35 -5.61 -42.69
CA SER A 392 3.63 -5.42 -41.26
C SER A 392 4.04 -6.69 -40.49
N LEU A 393 3.68 -7.88 -41.00
CA LEU A 393 4.05 -9.17 -40.41
C LEU A 393 5.54 -9.48 -40.54
N GLU A 394 6.19 -9.10 -41.64
CA GLU A 394 7.60 -9.46 -41.85
C GLU A 394 8.54 -8.73 -40.86
N PRO A 395 8.40 -7.42 -40.61
CA PRO A 395 9.15 -6.75 -39.54
C PRO A 395 8.84 -7.31 -38.16
N ALA A 396 7.58 -7.71 -37.90
CA ALA A 396 7.21 -8.31 -36.63
C ALA A 396 7.91 -9.65 -36.38
N GLN A 397 8.00 -10.51 -37.40
CA GLN A 397 8.75 -11.78 -37.32
C GLN A 397 10.24 -11.54 -37.08
N ALA A 398 10.83 -10.51 -37.71
CA ALA A 398 12.21 -10.13 -37.49
C ALA A 398 12.46 -9.64 -36.06
N VAL A 399 11.55 -8.83 -35.49
CA VAL A 399 11.58 -8.39 -34.09
C VAL A 399 11.45 -9.56 -33.13
N ILE A 400 10.50 -10.48 -33.35
CA ILE A 400 10.35 -11.70 -32.55
C ILE A 400 11.64 -12.52 -32.52
N ALA A 401 12.28 -12.70 -33.69
CA ALA A 401 13.52 -13.44 -33.80
C ALA A 401 14.69 -12.74 -33.08
N ALA A 402 14.78 -11.42 -33.19
CA ALA A 402 15.84 -10.62 -32.56
C ALA A 402 15.67 -10.46 -31.04
N ALA A 403 14.43 -10.44 -30.54
CA ALA A 403 14.14 -10.36 -29.10
C ALA A 403 14.42 -11.68 -28.36
N ARG A 404 14.41 -12.82 -29.08
CA ARG A 404 14.57 -14.15 -28.50
C ARG A 404 15.92 -14.29 -27.78
N GLY A 405 15.89 -14.70 -26.52
CA GLY A 405 17.08 -14.91 -25.70
C GLY A 405 17.66 -13.64 -25.06
N SER A 406 17.14 -12.46 -25.39
CA SER A 406 17.54 -11.21 -24.72
C SER A 406 17.18 -11.25 -23.23
N PRO A 407 18.03 -10.74 -22.32
CA PRO A 407 17.69 -10.59 -20.91
C PRO A 407 16.74 -9.40 -20.65
N LYS A 408 16.63 -8.45 -21.58
CA LYS A 408 15.84 -7.21 -21.45
C LYS A 408 14.42 -7.39 -21.99
N ASN A 409 13.48 -6.62 -21.46
CA ASN A 409 12.10 -6.59 -21.95
C ASN A 409 12.03 -5.87 -23.30
N VAL A 410 11.28 -6.47 -24.23
CA VAL A 410 10.92 -5.87 -25.52
C VAL A 410 9.41 -5.70 -25.57
N LEU A 411 8.94 -4.46 -25.61
CA LEU A 411 7.55 -4.10 -25.84
C LEU A 411 7.38 -3.74 -27.32
N THR A 412 6.22 -4.01 -27.90
CA THR A 412 5.95 -3.68 -29.31
C THR A 412 4.74 -2.79 -29.47
N CYS A 413 4.76 -1.89 -30.45
CA CYS A 413 3.62 -1.04 -30.81
C CYS A 413 3.44 -1.07 -32.33
N TRP A 414 2.42 -1.79 -32.80
CA TRP A 414 2.11 -1.89 -34.23
C TRP A 414 0.83 -1.10 -34.48
N SER A 415 1.01 0.18 -34.84
CA SER A 415 -0.08 1.14 -34.94
C SER A 415 -0.86 1.02 -36.23
N GLY A 416 -2.18 0.86 -36.13
CA GLY A 416 -3.08 0.72 -37.28
C GLY A 416 -4.19 -0.29 -37.02
N GLY A 417 -5.10 -0.44 -37.99
CA GLY A 417 -6.21 -1.38 -37.93
C GLY A 417 -5.87 -2.74 -38.55
N GLU A 418 -6.60 -3.11 -39.60
CA GLU A 418 -6.52 -4.43 -40.26
C GLU A 418 -5.10 -4.83 -40.68
N ALA A 419 -4.32 -3.89 -41.25
CA ALA A 419 -2.99 -4.15 -41.81
C ALA A 419 -1.94 -4.67 -40.80
N VAL A 420 -2.18 -4.53 -39.51
CA VAL A 420 -1.24 -4.92 -38.43
C VAL A 420 -1.77 -6.05 -37.55
N GLN A 421 -3.02 -6.49 -37.73
CA GLN A 421 -3.65 -7.50 -36.87
C GLN A 421 -2.89 -8.83 -36.83
N THR A 422 -2.45 -9.32 -37.99
CA THR A 422 -1.67 -10.58 -38.07
C THR A 422 -0.31 -10.46 -37.36
N ALA A 423 0.32 -9.28 -37.42
CA ALA A 423 1.56 -9.00 -36.70
C ALA A 423 1.36 -9.02 -35.18
N ARG A 424 0.29 -8.37 -34.69
CA ARG A 424 -0.07 -8.35 -33.26
C ARG A 424 -0.37 -9.75 -32.72
N ARG A 425 -1.06 -10.60 -33.49
CA ARG A 425 -1.26 -12.01 -33.15
C ARG A 425 0.06 -12.78 -33.07
N ALA A 426 0.97 -12.57 -34.02
CA ALA A 426 2.28 -13.22 -34.00
C ALA A 426 3.10 -12.84 -32.75
N PHE A 427 3.02 -11.58 -32.28
CA PHE A 427 3.64 -11.18 -31.02
C PHE A 427 3.03 -11.91 -29.81
N ALA A 428 1.70 -11.97 -29.72
CA ALA A 428 1.00 -12.68 -28.65
C ALA A 428 1.38 -14.18 -28.60
N GLU A 429 1.44 -14.84 -29.75
CA GLU A 429 1.87 -16.25 -29.88
C GLU A 429 3.35 -16.44 -29.47
N ALA A 430 4.19 -15.44 -29.72
CA ALA A 430 5.58 -15.43 -29.29
C ALA A 430 5.79 -15.02 -27.81
N GLY A 431 4.71 -14.66 -27.10
CA GLY A 431 4.76 -14.19 -25.71
C GLY A 431 5.27 -12.75 -25.54
N LEU A 432 5.33 -11.95 -26.61
CA LEU A 432 5.64 -10.52 -26.55
C LEU A 432 4.36 -9.70 -26.39
N VAL A 433 4.47 -8.60 -25.63
CA VAL A 433 3.33 -7.70 -25.39
C VAL A 433 3.30 -6.65 -26.50
N SER A 434 2.13 -6.48 -27.12
CA SER A 434 1.96 -5.55 -28.24
C SER A 434 0.77 -4.61 -28.03
N TYR A 435 0.98 -3.33 -28.30
CA TYR A 435 -0.02 -2.28 -28.16
C TYR A 435 -0.41 -1.67 -29.51
N GLU A 436 -1.56 -0.98 -29.52
CA GLU A 436 -2.10 -0.32 -30.71
C GLU A 436 -1.58 1.10 -30.89
N THR A 437 -1.32 1.81 -29.78
CA THR A 437 -0.94 3.22 -29.81
C THR A 437 0.40 3.48 -29.10
N PRO A 438 1.17 4.51 -29.52
CA PRO A 438 2.40 4.92 -28.86
C PRO A 438 2.23 5.22 -27.37
N ASP A 439 1.15 5.94 -27.02
CA ASP A 439 0.84 6.34 -25.66
C ASP A 439 0.52 5.12 -24.77
N ALA A 440 -0.25 4.14 -25.28
CA ALA A 440 -0.52 2.91 -24.53
C ALA A 440 0.75 2.11 -24.26
N ALA A 441 1.66 2.04 -25.23
CA ALA A 441 2.92 1.33 -25.08
C ALA A 441 3.86 2.02 -24.06
N ALA A 442 3.99 3.35 -24.12
CA ALA A 442 4.77 4.12 -23.15
C ALA A 442 4.17 4.04 -21.75
N ARG A 443 2.84 4.14 -21.63
CA ARG A 443 2.09 3.99 -20.39
C ARG A 443 2.28 2.60 -19.77
N ALA A 444 2.25 1.54 -20.58
CA ALA A 444 2.50 0.18 -20.10
C ALA A 444 3.95 -0.02 -19.59
N PHE A 445 4.95 0.56 -20.26
CA PHE A 445 6.30 0.61 -19.71
C PHE A 445 6.34 1.32 -18.35
N MET A 446 5.64 2.46 -18.22
CA MET A 446 5.54 3.17 -16.94
C MET A 446 4.81 2.38 -15.85
N HIS A 447 3.83 1.53 -16.20
CA HIS A 447 3.24 0.58 -15.25
C HIS A 447 4.27 -0.42 -14.73
N MET A 448 5.18 -0.92 -15.57
CA MET A 448 6.27 -1.80 -15.15
C MET A 448 7.27 -1.07 -14.23
N VAL A 449 7.61 0.19 -14.55
CA VAL A 449 8.47 1.04 -13.71
C VAL A 449 7.82 1.28 -12.35
N ASN A 450 6.56 1.69 -12.32
CA ASN A 450 5.83 1.96 -11.09
C ASN A 450 5.61 0.68 -10.25
N TYR A 451 5.38 -0.47 -10.90
CA TYR A 451 5.32 -1.75 -10.20
C TYR A 451 6.65 -2.09 -9.51
N ARG A 452 7.78 -1.86 -10.20
CA ARG A 452 9.12 -2.03 -9.61
C ARG A 452 9.36 -1.07 -8.44
N ARG A 453 9.01 0.21 -8.57
CA ARG A 453 9.12 1.21 -7.50
C ARG A 453 8.26 0.82 -6.28
N ASN A 454 7.01 0.42 -6.50
CA ASN A 454 6.11 -0.03 -5.44
C ASN A 454 6.61 -1.32 -4.78
N THR A 455 7.23 -2.24 -5.53
CA THR A 455 7.85 -3.45 -4.97
C THR A 455 9.04 -3.12 -4.07
N LYS A 456 9.87 -2.13 -4.44
CA LYS A 456 10.93 -1.62 -3.56
C LYS A 456 10.34 -1.00 -2.30
N ASN A 457 9.39 -0.08 -2.45
CA ASN A 457 8.71 0.57 -1.34
C ASN A 457 7.99 -0.42 -0.42
N LEU A 458 7.49 -1.54 -0.93
CA LEU A 458 6.90 -2.62 -0.14
C LEU A 458 7.92 -3.28 0.79
N MET A 459 9.15 -3.47 0.30
CA MET A 459 10.26 -4.11 1.03
C MET A 459 10.82 -3.22 2.15
N GLU A 460 10.71 -1.89 2.03
CA GLU A 460 11.22 -0.97 3.06
C GLU A 460 10.51 -1.12 4.42
N ILE A 461 11.27 -1.45 5.47
CA ILE A 461 10.80 -1.40 6.86
C ILE A 461 11.58 -0.33 7.64
N PRO A 462 10.93 0.81 7.91
CA PRO A 462 11.51 1.82 8.77
C PRO A 462 11.70 1.32 10.21
N PRO A 463 12.83 1.69 10.84
CA PRO A 463 13.01 1.45 12.26
C PRO A 463 11.98 2.27 13.06
N GLU A 464 11.72 1.86 14.31
CA GLU A 464 10.85 2.61 15.22
C GLU A 464 11.47 3.94 15.67
N LEU A 465 12.80 3.98 15.73
CA LEU A 465 13.61 5.12 16.14
C LEU A 465 14.81 5.26 15.19
N PRO A 466 15.16 6.49 14.76
CA PRO A 466 16.41 6.72 14.03
C PRO A 466 17.62 6.40 14.92
N GLU A 467 18.66 5.73 14.38
CA GLU A 467 19.83 5.29 15.16
C GLU A 467 20.65 6.46 15.74
N ASP A 468 20.66 7.62 15.08
CA ASP A 468 21.51 8.77 15.42
C ASP A 468 20.82 9.85 16.26
N PHE A 469 19.58 9.61 16.71
CA PHE A 469 18.78 10.66 17.35
C PHE A 469 17.83 10.13 18.43
N THR A 470 17.79 10.80 19.59
CA THR A 470 16.84 10.50 20.67
C THR A 470 15.90 11.68 20.88
N PRO A 471 14.58 11.53 20.63
CA PRO A 471 13.61 12.59 20.87
C PRO A 471 13.45 12.94 22.36
N ASP A 472 13.26 14.23 22.67
CA ASP A 472 12.83 14.66 24.00
C ASP A 472 11.30 14.64 24.12
N HIS A 473 10.75 13.44 24.27
CA HIS A 473 9.30 13.26 24.41
C HIS A 473 8.73 13.94 25.68
N ALA A 474 9.55 14.13 26.72
CA ALA A 474 9.08 14.72 27.97
C ALA A 474 8.74 16.21 27.77
N THR A 475 9.61 16.96 27.09
CA THR A 475 9.34 18.34 26.72
C THR A 475 8.10 18.47 25.85
N VAL A 476 7.95 17.60 24.85
CA VAL A 476 6.81 17.64 23.91
C VAL A 476 5.49 17.35 24.62
N ARG A 477 5.44 16.30 25.46
CA ARG A 477 4.26 15.99 26.28
C ARG A 477 3.89 17.12 27.23
N ALA A 478 4.88 17.78 27.83
CA ALA A 478 4.62 18.91 28.72
C ALA A 478 4.00 20.10 27.96
N VAL A 479 4.55 20.45 26.78
CA VAL A 479 4.02 21.54 25.94
C VAL A 479 2.59 21.25 25.48
N ILE A 480 2.35 20.06 24.93
CA ILE A 480 1.02 19.66 24.45
C ILE A 480 0.03 19.56 25.62
N GLY A 481 0.43 18.95 26.73
CA GLY A 481 -0.40 18.78 27.92
C GLY A 481 -0.88 20.10 28.51
N THR A 482 0.01 21.08 28.64
CA THR A 482 -0.35 22.44 29.09
C THR A 482 -1.36 23.09 28.14
N ALA A 483 -1.10 23.03 26.82
CA ALA A 483 -1.98 23.65 25.84
C ALA A 483 -3.39 23.03 25.83
N LEU A 484 -3.49 21.70 25.91
CA LEU A 484 -4.77 21.00 26.01
C LEU A 484 -5.50 21.30 27.33
N ALA A 485 -4.77 21.39 28.45
CA ALA A 485 -5.35 21.74 29.75
C ALA A 485 -5.93 23.17 29.78
N GLU A 486 -5.35 24.07 29.00
CA GLU A 486 -5.86 25.43 28.77
C GLU A 486 -7.01 25.50 27.75
N GLY A 487 -7.44 24.36 27.20
CA GLY A 487 -8.51 24.28 26.20
C GLY A 487 -8.10 24.76 24.81
N ARG A 488 -6.79 24.88 24.53
CA ARG A 488 -6.28 25.32 23.22
C ARG A 488 -6.20 24.15 22.25
N SER A 489 -6.51 24.44 20.98
CA SER A 489 -6.35 23.51 19.85
C SER A 489 -5.18 23.86 18.92
N MET A 490 -4.46 24.93 19.24
CA MET A 490 -3.33 25.42 18.44
C MET A 490 -2.17 25.81 19.37
N LEU A 491 -0.97 25.40 18.99
CA LEU A 491 0.25 25.84 19.65
C LEU A 491 0.68 27.21 19.13
N ASN A 492 1.24 28.02 20.01
CA ASN A 492 1.87 29.25 19.59
C ASN A 492 3.23 28.96 18.92
N GLU A 493 3.80 29.98 18.30
CA GLU A 493 5.01 29.85 17.47
C GLU A 493 6.24 29.39 18.28
N ILE A 494 6.33 29.77 19.55
CA ILE A 494 7.44 29.39 20.43
C ILE A 494 7.29 27.94 20.88
N GLU A 495 6.07 27.55 21.26
CA GLU A 495 5.74 26.16 21.58
C GLU A 495 6.04 25.22 20.40
N GLY A 496 5.61 25.60 19.18
CA GLY A 496 5.87 24.83 17.97
C GLY A 496 7.38 24.65 17.71
N LYS A 497 8.16 25.73 17.81
CA LYS A 497 9.63 25.69 17.62
C LYS A 497 10.34 24.90 18.72
N ARG A 498 9.84 24.91 19.96
CA ARG A 498 10.35 24.04 21.04
C ARG A 498 10.12 22.56 20.73
N ILE A 499 8.98 22.21 20.15
CA ILE A 499 8.71 20.83 19.70
C ILE A 499 9.62 20.45 18.53
N LEU A 500 9.83 21.34 17.55
CA LEU A 500 10.80 21.11 16.47
C LEU A 500 12.21 20.84 17.01
N ALA A 501 12.67 21.66 17.98
CA ALA A 501 13.97 21.49 18.61
C ALA A 501 14.09 20.17 19.40
N ALA A 502 13.01 19.73 20.07
CA ALA A 502 12.97 18.44 20.76
C ALA A 502 13.11 17.23 19.82
N TYR A 503 12.91 17.42 18.52
CA TYR A 503 13.16 16.45 17.45
C TYR A 503 14.42 16.76 16.62
N GLY A 504 15.26 17.71 17.07
CA GLY A 504 16.48 18.09 16.36
C GLY A 504 16.23 18.78 15.01
N ILE A 505 15.07 19.39 14.81
CA ILE A 505 14.76 20.15 13.59
C ILE A 505 15.16 21.62 13.80
N PRO A 506 16.14 22.16 13.05
CA PRO A 506 16.58 23.53 13.23
C PRO A 506 15.47 24.53 12.91
N ALA A 507 15.20 25.43 13.83
CA ALA A 507 14.24 26.52 13.65
C ALA A 507 14.88 27.87 13.99
N VAL A 508 14.39 28.92 13.35
CA VAL A 508 14.86 30.28 13.57
C VAL A 508 14.69 30.71 15.03
N ALA A 509 15.72 31.36 15.59
CA ALA A 509 15.71 31.87 16.97
C ALA A 509 14.50 32.79 17.18
N THR A 510 13.68 32.46 18.18
CA THR A 510 12.43 33.16 18.49
C THR A 510 12.22 33.22 19.99
N GLU A 511 11.95 34.42 20.52
CA GLU A 511 11.73 34.66 21.95
C GLU A 511 10.38 35.35 22.20
N ALA A 512 9.71 34.98 23.31
CA ALA A 512 8.54 35.70 23.80
C ALA A 512 8.96 36.97 24.52
N ALA A 513 8.17 38.02 24.33
CA ALA A 513 8.29 39.28 25.03
C ALA A 513 6.91 39.74 25.50
N ALA A 514 6.72 39.92 26.81
CA ALA A 514 5.43 40.34 27.37
C ALA A 514 5.07 41.79 26.98
N ASP A 515 6.07 42.63 26.74
CA ASP A 515 5.92 44.05 26.42
C ASP A 515 7.05 44.55 25.48
N ALA A 516 7.00 45.82 25.10
CA ALA A 516 7.98 46.44 24.21
C ALA A 516 9.40 46.46 24.81
N ALA A 517 9.55 46.61 26.13
CA ALA A 517 10.87 46.61 26.78
C ALA A 517 11.50 45.21 26.75
N ALA A 518 10.71 44.18 27.03
CA ALA A 518 11.12 42.78 26.86
C ALA A 518 11.42 42.46 25.40
N ALA A 519 10.68 43.03 24.44
CA ALA A 519 10.91 42.85 23.01
C ALA A 519 12.26 43.41 22.58
N VAL A 520 12.63 44.58 23.08
CA VAL A 520 13.96 45.19 22.87
C VAL A 520 15.06 44.32 23.46
N ALA A 521 14.90 43.83 24.69
CA ALA A 521 15.88 42.96 25.32
C ALA A 521 16.07 41.63 24.54
N ALA A 522 14.99 41.05 24.03
CA ALA A 522 15.05 39.87 23.16
C ALA A 522 15.72 40.17 21.81
N ALA A 523 15.41 41.31 21.19
CA ALA A 523 16.04 41.72 19.93
C ALA A 523 17.55 41.95 20.07
N HIS A 524 18.02 42.49 21.21
CA HIS A 524 19.44 42.62 21.50
C HIS A 524 20.16 41.27 21.65
N ARG A 525 19.50 40.25 22.22
CA ARG A 525 20.05 38.89 22.30
C ARG A 525 20.08 38.18 20.94
N ILE A 526 19.01 38.31 20.17
CA ILE A 526 18.86 37.66 18.86
C ILE A 526 19.75 38.34 17.81
N GLY A 527 19.87 39.67 17.86
CA GLY A 527 20.54 40.51 16.87
C GLY A 527 19.58 41.01 15.77
N TYR A 528 19.76 42.28 15.37
CA TYR A 528 19.01 42.90 14.28
C TYR A 528 19.55 42.49 12.89
N PRO A 529 18.72 42.44 11.83
CA PRO A 529 17.28 42.77 11.84
C PRO A 529 16.40 41.66 12.42
N VAL A 530 15.27 42.04 13.01
CA VAL A 530 14.26 41.14 13.60
C VAL A 530 12.88 41.32 12.97
N ALA A 531 12.06 40.28 13.10
CA ALA A 531 10.62 40.33 12.88
C ALA A 531 9.93 40.41 14.24
N LEU A 532 8.96 41.31 14.32
CA LEU A 532 8.03 41.44 15.43
C LEU A 532 6.70 40.84 15.01
N LYS A 533 6.21 39.86 15.76
CA LYS A 533 4.91 39.21 15.53
C LYS A 533 4.06 39.32 16.79
N ILE A 534 2.75 39.51 16.65
CA ILE A 534 1.84 39.51 17.79
C ILE A 534 1.73 38.10 18.37
N LEU A 535 1.77 37.98 19.70
CA LEU A 535 1.53 36.73 20.41
C LEU A 535 0.14 36.79 21.07
N SER A 536 -0.81 36.06 20.50
CA SER A 536 -2.19 36.02 20.97
C SER A 536 -2.83 34.67 20.62
N PRO A 537 -3.52 34.02 21.56
CA PRO A 537 -4.24 32.76 21.31
C PRO A 537 -5.53 32.98 20.50
N ASP A 538 -6.05 34.21 20.49
CA ASP A 538 -7.30 34.56 19.81
C ASP A 538 -7.08 35.06 18.36
N ILE A 539 -5.82 35.19 17.94
CA ILE A 539 -5.41 35.71 16.64
C ILE A 539 -4.57 34.65 15.92
N THR A 540 -5.23 33.87 15.07
CA THR A 540 -4.60 32.81 14.26
C THR A 540 -3.87 33.37 13.03
N HIS A 541 -4.53 34.24 12.25
CA HIS A 541 -3.95 34.91 11.08
C HIS A 541 -3.40 36.30 11.45
N LYS A 542 -2.15 36.32 11.95
CA LYS A 542 -1.49 37.54 12.45
C LYS A 542 -1.43 38.66 11.42
N SER A 543 -1.15 38.35 10.16
CA SER A 543 -1.04 39.34 9.07
C SER A 543 -2.36 40.09 8.83
N ASP A 544 -3.50 39.42 8.96
CA ASP A 544 -4.83 39.99 8.68
C ASP A 544 -5.21 41.12 9.66
N VAL A 545 -4.62 41.10 10.85
CA VAL A 545 -4.82 42.15 11.87
C VAL A 545 -3.65 43.15 11.93
N GLY A 546 -2.70 43.07 11.01
CA GLY A 546 -1.48 43.89 11.04
C GLY A 546 -0.53 43.52 12.19
N GLY A 547 -0.62 42.27 12.66
CA GLY A 547 0.15 41.68 13.75
C GLY A 547 1.52 41.14 13.35
N VAL A 548 2.08 41.61 12.23
CA VAL A 548 3.43 41.25 11.76
C VAL A 548 4.13 42.52 11.27
N ALA A 549 5.34 42.76 11.75
CA ALA A 549 6.26 43.79 11.27
C ALA A 549 7.63 43.15 10.99
N LEU A 550 8.14 43.33 9.77
CA LEU A 550 9.35 42.66 9.26
C LEU A 550 10.48 43.66 9.07
N ASN A 551 11.72 43.16 8.99
CA ASN A 551 12.94 43.95 8.71
C ASN A 551 13.22 45.09 9.70
N ILE A 552 12.78 44.94 10.96
CA ILE A 552 13.06 45.94 12.00
C ILE A 552 14.55 45.92 12.25
N SER A 553 15.22 47.07 12.09
CA SER A 553 16.67 47.18 12.05
C SER A 553 17.25 47.94 13.26
N SER A 554 16.40 48.47 14.13
CA SER A 554 16.83 49.20 15.32
C SER A 554 15.83 49.11 16.48
N GLU A 555 16.30 49.45 17.68
CA GLU A 555 15.47 49.56 18.89
C GLU A 555 14.34 50.59 18.73
N ALA A 556 14.64 51.78 18.22
CA ALA A 556 13.65 52.83 18.03
C ALA A 556 12.52 52.41 17.07
N GLU A 557 12.89 51.71 15.99
CA GLU A 557 11.93 51.14 15.03
C GLU A 557 11.09 50.03 15.68
N LEU A 558 11.70 49.19 16.52
CA LEU A 558 11.00 48.10 17.22
C LEU A 558 9.92 48.62 18.17
N VAL A 559 10.25 49.61 19.00
CA VAL A 559 9.29 50.22 19.93
C VAL A 559 8.14 50.86 19.15
N THR A 560 8.46 51.63 18.11
CA THR A 560 7.45 52.26 17.25
C THR A 560 6.54 51.22 16.59
N ALA A 561 7.12 50.14 16.08
CA ALA A 561 6.37 49.06 15.44
C ALA A 561 5.48 48.31 16.45
N ALA A 562 5.94 48.08 17.68
CA ALA A 562 5.19 47.42 18.75
C ALA A 562 3.96 48.22 19.17
N ASP A 563 4.12 49.52 19.41
CA ASP A 563 3.01 50.39 19.80
C ASP A 563 1.97 50.52 18.67
N ALA A 564 2.43 50.70 17.43
CA ALA A 564 1.57 50.76 16.26
C ALA A 564 0.82 49.43 16.05
N MET A 565 1.49 48.29 16.28
CA MET A 565 0.89 46.97 16.17
C MET A 565 -0.20 46.75 17.21
N LEU A 566 0.07 47.04 18.49
CA LEU A 566 -0.93 46.89 19.56
C LEU A 566 -2.16 47.76 19.31
N THR A 567 -1.97 48.98 18.82
CA THR A 567 -3.06 49.89 18.46
C THR A 567 -3.94 49.26 17.38
N ARG A 568 -3.36 48.85 16.24
CA ARG A 568 -4.10 48.22 15.13
C ARG A 568 -4.81 46.94 15.54
N VAL A 569 -4.14 46.10 16.33
CA VAL A 569 -4.69 44.81 16.77
C VAL A 569 -5.89 45.04 17.70
N ARG A 570 -5.80 45.95 18.66
CA ARG A 570 -6.92 46.28 19.57
C ARG A 570 -8.08 46.94 18.85
N GLU A 571 -7.83 47.74 17.81
CA GLU A 571 -8.89 48.31 16.97
C GLU A 571 -9.64 47.24 16.18
N ARG A 572 -8.91 46.28 15.58
CA ARG A 572 -9.52 45.23 14.74
C ARG A 572 -10.13 44.08 15.54
N ARG A 573 -9.56 43.77 16.71
CA ARG A 573 -9.95 42.66 17.57
C ARG A 573 -9.92 43.11 19.05
N PRO A 574 -10.88 43.94 19.49
CA PRO A 574 -10.89 44.50 20.83
C PRO A 574 -11.00 43.45 21.95
N ASP A 575 -11.66 42.33 21.67
CA ASP A 575 -11.86 41.25 22.64
C ASP A 575 -10.73 40.22 22.66
N ALA A 576 -9.69 40.37 21.80
CA ALA A 576 -8.60 39.40 21.74
C ALA A 576 -7.65 39.56 22.93
N ARG A 577 -7.35 38.44 23.60
CA ARG A 577 -6.28 38.36 24.60
C ARG A 577 -4.93 38.50 23.90
N ILE A 578 -4.11 39.45 24.34
CA ILE A 578 -2.75 39.67 23.84
C ILE A 578 -1.78 39.29 24.94
N ASP A 579 -1.00 38.23 24.70
CA ASP A 579 0.00 37.71 25.65
C ASP A 579 1.35 38.42 25.49
N GLY A 580 1.54 39.18 24.40
CA GLY A 580 2.71 40.00 24.12
C GLY A 580 3.13 39.91 22.66
N PHE A 581 4.43 39.72 22.44
CA PHE A 581 5.07 39.64 21.13
C PHE A 581 5.99 38.42 21.02
N ALA A 582 6.18 37.94 19.79
CA ALA A 582 7.25 37.03 19.42
C ALA A 582 8.30 37.81 18.60
N ILE A 583 9.54 37.79 19.07
CA ILE A 583 10.70 38.41 18.41
C ILE A 583 11.49 37.31 17.74
N GLN A 584 11.70 37.44 16.43
CA GLN A 584 12.34 36.41 15.62
C GLN A 584 13.47 37.01 14.77
N ALA A 585 14.56 36.28 14.58
CA ALA A 585 15.62 36.70 13.67
C ALA A 585 15.11 36.81 12.21
N MET A 586 15.49 37.88 11.48
CA MET A 586 15.26 37.96 10.04
C MET A 586 16.39 37.29 9.27
N ILE A 587 16.12 36.10 8.74
CA ILE A 587 17.09 35.33 7.97
C ILE A 587 17.06 35.77 6.50
N ARG A 588 18.22 36.09 5.94
CA ARG A 588 18.40 36.41 4.52
C ARG A 588 19.35 35.40 3.88
N ARG A 589 18.79 34.42 3.17
CA ARG A 589 19.52 33.42 2.39
C ARG A 589 19.04 33.48 0.94
N PRO A 590 19.59 34.38 0.10
CA PRO A 590 19.08 34.63 -1.26
C PRO A 590 19.23 33.42 -2.20
N ARG A 591 20.04 32.43 -1.83
CA ARG A 591 20.22 31.17 -2.57
C ARG A 591 19.46 29.99 -1.95
N ALA A 592 18.65 30.23 -0.90
CA ALA A 592 17.85 29.17 -0.30
C ALA A 592 16.60 28.87 -1.12
N HIS A 593 16.32 27.58 -1.22
CA HIS A 593 15.04 27.10 -1.69
C HIS A 593 14.00 27.20 -0.57
N GLU A 594 12.81 27.71 -0.89
CA GLU A 594 11.67 27.66 0.01
C GLU A 594 10.94 26.33 -0.18
N LEU A 595 10.96 25.48 0.85
CA LEU A 595 10.32 24.17 0.88
C LEU A 595 9.17 24.18 1.89
N ILE A 596 8.28 23.20 1.77
CA ILE A 596 7.23 22.93 2.75
C ILE A 596 7.33 21.49 3.25
N VAL A 597 7.21 21.31 4.56
CA VAL A 597 7.02 20.00 5.19
C VAL A 597 5.75 20.06 6.01
N GLY A 598 4.77 19.24 5.66
CA GLY A 598 3.49 19.18 6.35
C GLY A 598 3.20 17.80 6.90
N ALA A 599 2.32 17.73 7.89
CA ALA A 599 1.68 16.50 8.30
C ALA A 599 0.19 16.75 8.57
N LEU A 600 -0.65 15.78 8.21
CA LEU A 600 -2.09 15.81 8.47
C LEU A 600 -2.57 14.42 8.83
N THR A 601 -3.71 14.34 9.52
CA THR A 601 -4.36 13.05 9.83
C THR A 601 -5.51 12.81 8.87
N ASP A 602 -5.32 11.89 7.92
CA ASP A 602 -6.37 11.41 7.02
C ASP A 602 -7.37 10.52 7.80
N PRO A 603 -8.69 10.66 7.54
CA PRO A 603 -9.71 9.91 8.28
C PRO A 603 -9.67 8.40 8.06
N ILE A 604 -9.00 7.92 7.02
CA ILE A 604 -8.93 6.50 6.66
C ILE A 604 -7.55 5.95 7.02
N PHE A 605 -6.48 6.53 6.48
CA PHE A 605 -5.12 6.00 6.62
C PHE A 605 -4.34 6.58 7.80
N GLY A 606 -4.92 7.49 8.57
CA GLY A 606 -4.27 8.12 9.71
C GLY A 606 -3.23 9.17 9.25
N PRO A 607 -2.13 9.37 9.98
CA PRO A 607 -1.19 10.43 9.67
C PRO A 607 -0.52 10.23 8.29
N ALA A 608 -0.28 11.34 7.59
CA ALA A 608 0.43 11.40 6.32
C ALA A 608 1.39 12.59 6.32
N ILE A 609 2.58 12.39 5.75
CA ILE A 609 3.62 13.41 5.61
C ILE A 609 3.59 13.95 4.18
N MET A 610 3.68 15.27 4.05
CA MET A 610 3.73 16.00 2.78
C MET A 610 5.07 16.72 2.67
N PHE A 611 5.67 16.66 1.47
CA PHE A 611 6.86 17.43 1.11
C PHE A 611 6.64 18.11 -0.24
N GLY A 612 7.16 19.31 -0.43
CA GLY A 612 7.02 20.03 -1.70
C GLY A 612 7.72 21.38 -1.74
N GLN A 613 7.43 22.12 -2.81
CA GLN A 613 7.85 23.53 -2.92
C GLN A 613 7.02 24.39 -1.96
N GLY A 614 7.70 25.21 -1.15
CA GLY A 614 7.10 26.09 -0.15
C GLY A 614 6.87 27.52 -0.64
N GLY A 615 6.61 28.41 0.32
CA GLY A 615 6.38 29.84 0.06
C GLY A 615 4.90 30.18 -0.13
N VAL A 616 4.61 31.29 -0.82
CA VAL A 616 3.23 31.78 -1.02
C VAL A 616 2.51 31.11 -2.20
N GLY A 617 3.24 30.41 -3.08
CA GLY A 617 2.71 29.83 -4.32
C GLY A 617 2.27 28.37 -4.24
N VAL A 618 2.28 27.75 -3.04
CA VAL A 618 2.09 26.30 -2.85
C VAL A 618 0.80 25.79 -3.52
N GLU A 619 -0.32 26.49 -3.29
CA GLU A 619 -1.64 26.08 -3.81
C GLU A 619 -1.73 26.17 -5.34
N VAL A 620 -0.92 27.03 -5.98
CA VAL A 620 -0.97 27.29 -7.42
C VAL A 620 0.01 26.40 -8.20
N ILE A 621 1.19 26.13 -7.64
CA ILE A 621 2.23 25.32 -8.30
C ILE A 621 1.90 23.82 -8.19
N GLY A 622 1.30 23.39 -7.08
CA GLY A 622 0.87 22.01 -6.88
C GLY A 622 2.02 20.99 -6.84
N ASP A 623 3.26 21.42 -6.61
CA ASP A 623 4.42 20.54 -6.52
C ASP A 623 4.57 19.96 -5.12
N ARG A 624 3.86 18.85 -4.88
CA ARG A 624 3.87 18.14 -3.60
C ARG A 624 3.86 16.63 -3.80
N ALA A 625 4.44 15.93 -2.85
CA ALA A 625 4.36 14.49 -2.72
C ALA A 625 3.93 14.13 -1.29
N VAL A 626 3.29 12.96 -1.16
CA VAL A 626 2.78 12.45 0.11
C VAL A 626 3.34 11.05 0.39
N ALA A 627 3.62 10.77 1.65
CA ALA A 627 4.01 9.45 2.15
C ALA A 627 3.32 9.15 3.49
N LEU A 628 3.22 7.86 3.82
CA LEU A 628 2.74 7.42 5.12
C LEU A 628 3.93 7.22 6.08
N PRO A 629 3.87 7.71 7.32
CA PRO A 629 4.83 7.35 8.35
C PRO A 629 4.64 5.87 8.79
N PRO A 630 5.69 5.21 9.31
CA PRO A 630 7.05 5.74 9.49
C PRO A 630 7.83 5.84 8.16
N LEU A 631 8.90 6.65 8.15
CA LEU A 631 9.80 6.83 7.01
C LEU A 631 11.22 6.35 7.36
N ASN A 632 11.93 5.82 6.38
CA ASN A 632 13.38 5.61 6.40
C ASN A 632 14.05 6.43 5.30
N MET A 633 15.36 6.29 5.15
CA MET A 633 16.12 7.07 4.15
C MET A 633 15.61 6.84 2.73
N HIS A 634 15.34 5.59 2.34
CA HIS A 634 14.84 5.29 0.99
C HIS A 634 13.47 5.93 0.71
N LEU A 635 12.53 5.80 1.65
CA LEU A 635 11.19 6.36 1.52
C LEU A 635 11.18 7.89 1.55
N ALA A 636 12.07 8.51 2.34
CA ALA A 636 12.23 9.95 2.37
C ALA A 636 12.87 10.47 1.07
N MET A 637 13.84 9.76 0.50
CA MET A 637 14.40 10.05 -0.83
C MET A 637 13.34 9.95 -1.92
N ASP A 638 12.57 8.88 -1.94
CA ASP A 638 11.47 8.69 -2.89
C ASP A 638 10.42 9.82 -2.78
N LEU A 639 10.11 10.25 -1.55
CA LEU A 639 9.23 11.39 -1.30
C LEU A 639 9.79 12.69 -1.90
N ILE A 640 11.10 12.93 -1.78
CA ILE A 640 11.78 14.09 -2.37
C ILE A 640 11.78 13.99 -3.91
N ASP A 641 12.20 12.85 -4.48
CA ASP A 641 12.37 12.64 -5.93
C ASP A 641 11.05 12.78 -6.72
N ARG A 642 9.91 12.55 -6.07
CA ARG A 642 8.58 12.73 -6.68
C ARG A 642 8.20 14.19 -6.89
N THR A 643 8.93 15.14 -6.32
CA THR A 643 8.68 16.58 -6.50
C THR A 643 9.52 17.17 -7.63
N LYS A 644 9.02 18.21 -8.30
CA LYS A 644 9.74 18.97 -9.32
C LYS A 644 10.86 19.81 -8.69
N VAL A 645 10.65 20.32 -7.48
CA VAL A 645 11.65 21.11 -6.72
C VAL A 645 12.93 20.32 -6.45
N SER A 646 12.86 18.98 -6.41
CA SER A 646 14.06 18.12 -6.34
C SER A 646 15.08 18.40 -7.45
N ARG A 647 14.61 18.73 -8.67
CA ARG A 647 15.48 19.06 -9.80
C ARG A 647 16.18 20.39 -9.61
N LEU A 648 15.54 21.36 -8.93
CA LEU A 648 16.15 22.63 -8.58
C LEU A 648 17.17 22.47 -7.46
N MET A 649 16.86 21.62 -6.47
CA MET A 649 17.75 21.30 -5.35
C MET A 649 19.00 20.51 -5.77
N ALA A 650 19.02 19.91 -6.96
CA ALA A 650 20.21 19.25 -7.52
C ALA A 650 21.31 20.25 -7.97
N GLY A 651 21.01 21.55 -7.93
CA GLY A 651 21.91 22.63 -8.31
C GLY A 651 21.73 23.05 -9.77
N TYR A 652 21.79 24.35 -10.01
CA TYR A 652 21.78 24.94 -11.34
C TYR A 652 22.44 26.32 -11.31
N ARG A 653 23.28 26.61 -12.31
CA ARG A 653 23.99 27.90 -12.42
C ARG A 653 24.72 28.21 -11.09
N ASP A 654 24.34 29.28 -10.40
CA ASP A 654 24.95 29.77 -9.16
C ASP A 654 24.30 29.22 -7.88
N PHE A 655 23.31 28.32 -8.00
CA PHE A 655 22.67 27.63 -6.87
C PHE A 655 23.41 26.31 -6.60
N PRO A 656 24.11 26.18 -5.46
CA PRO A 656 24.70 24.91 -5.04
C PRO A 656 23.62 23.85 -4.78
N PRO A 657 23.96 22.56 -4.89
CA PRO A 657 23.04 21.50 -4.50
C PRO A 657 22.74 21.54 -3.00
N VAL A 658 21.49 21.20 -2.64
CA VAL A 658 21.07 20.99 -1.25
C VAL A 658 21.55 19.61 -0.78
N ASP A 659 21.94 19.51 0.48
CA ASP A 659 22.20 18.23 1.13
C ASP A 659 20.90 17.42 1.25
N ARG A 660 20.75 16.45 0.34
CA ARG A 660 19.55 15.60 0.26
C ARG A 660 19.44 14.63 1.43
N ASP A 661 20.56 14.10 1.91
CA ASP A 661 20.61 13.15 3.03
C ASP A 661 20.14 13.83 4.31
N ALA A 662 20.59 15.06 4.53
CA ALA A 662 20.14 15.87 5.66
C ALA A 662 18.63 16.20 5.56
N LEU A 663 18.10 16.49 4.36
CA LEU A 663 16.67 16.74 4.14
C LEU A 663 15.82 15.51 4.43
N ALA A 664 16.26 14.34 3.99
CA ALA A 664 15.60 13.09 4.28
C ALA A 664 15.63 12.75 5.78
N ALA A 665 16.76 12.98 6.46
CA ALA A 665 16.84 12.85 7.91
C ALA A 665 15.85 13.78 8.64
N LEU A 666 15.65 15.02 8.15
CA LEU A 666 14.64 15.93 8.68
C LEU A 666 13.21 15.39 8.47
N LEU A 667 12.90 14.87 7.29
CA LEU A 667 11.60 14.24 7.00
C LEU A 667 11.32 13.02 7.89
N ILE A 668 12.34 12.20 8.16
CA ILE A 668 12.25 11.08 9.10
C ILE A 668 11.95 11.58 10.51
N ARG A 669 12.62 12.64 10.99
CA ARG A 669 12.37 13.25 12.30
C ARG A 669 10.94 13.81 12.41
N VAL A 670 10.42 14.41 11.35
CA VAL A 670 9.02 14.85 11.29
C VAL A 670 8.07 13.65 11.33
N ALA A 671 8.32 12.61 10.53
CA ALA A 671 7.52 11.38 10.56
C ALA A 671 7.50 10.71 11.94
N GLN A 672 8.64 10.72 12.64
CA GLN A 672 8.79 10.22 14.00
C GLN A 672 7.96 11.05 14.99
N MET A 673 8.06 12.39 14.95
CA MET A 673 7.28 13.29 15.80
C MET A 673 5.78 13.05 15.70
N ILE A 674 5.28 12.86 14.48
CA ILE A 674 3.87 12.57 14.24
C ILE A 674 3.53 11.13 14.66
N SER A 675 4.45 10.18 14.56
CA SER A 675 4.23 8.81 15.03
C SER A 675 4.17 8.72 16.55
N ASP A 676 4.99 9.51 17.26
CA ASP A 676 5.10 9.48 18.72
C ASP A 676 3.95 10.22 19.42
N HIS A 677 3.46 11.30 18.82
CA HIS A 677 2.49 12.22 19.45
C HIS A 677 1.18 12.25 18.67
N ALA A 678 0.24 11.39 19.09
CA ALA A 678 -1.09 11.28 18.49
C ALA A 678 -1.90 12.58 18.58
N GLU A 679 -1.56 13.41 19.56
CA GLU A 679 -2.21 14.69 19.83
C GLU A 679 -1.90 15.73 18.76
N ILE A 680 -0.78 15.60 18.03
CA ILE A 680 -0.48 16.46 16.88
C ILE A 680 -1.36 16.01 15.72
N ALA A 681 -2.36 16.83 15.40
CA ALA A 681 -3.35 16.58 14.35
C ALA A 681 -2.86 17.10 12.99
N GLU A 682 -2.22 18.28 12.98
CA GLU A 682 -1.68 18.93 11.79
C GLU A 682 -0.35 19.63 12.12
N LEU A 683 0.59 19.58 11.19
CA LEU A 683 1.86 20.30 11.20
C LEU A 683 2.07 20.96 9.84
N ASP A 684 2.53 22.20 9.84
CA ASP A 684 2.91 22.93 8.64
C ASP A 684 4.19 23.73 8.91
N ILE A 685 5.32 23.26 8.37
CA ILE A 685 6.60 23.96 8.37
C ILE A 685 6.73 24.67 7.02
N ASN A 686 6.37 25.96 6.98
CA ASN A 686 6.40 26.75 5.77
C ASN A 686 6.75 28.23 6.07
N PRO A 687 7.86 28.76 5.53
CA PRO A 687 8.85 28.08 4.71
C PRO A 687 9.91 27.34 5.53
N LEU A 688 10.37 26.20 5.01
CA LEU A 688 11.64 25.56 5.36
C LEU A 688 12.70 26.02 4.36
N TYR A 689 13.70 26.76 4.81
CA TYR A 689 14.84 27.13 3.96
C TYR A 689 15.79 25.97 3.83
N ALA A 690 16.30 25.75 2.62
CA ALA A 690 17.34 24.77 2.34
C ALA A 690 18.39 25.32 1.34
N ASP A 691 19.66 25.30 1.74
CA ASP A 691 20.81 25.71 0.93
C ASP A 691 22.10 24.97 1.37
N ASP A 692 23.25 25.44 0.89
CA ASP A 692 24.59 24.96 1.25
C ASP A 692 24.95 25.20 2.72
N GLN A 693 24.15 25.97 3.47
CA GLN A 693 24.29 26.18 4.91
C GLN A 693 23.37 25.29 5.74
N GLY A 694 22.72 24.31 5.11
CA GLY A 694 21.77 23.40 5.75
C GLY A 694 20.33 23.94 5.75
N MET A 695 19.50 23.41 6.65
CA MET A 695 18.06 23.67 6.64
C MET A 695 17.60 24.41 7.87
N LEU A 696 16.62 25.29 7.70
CA LEU A 696 16.12 26.15 8.78
C LEU A 696 14.62 26.41 8.62
N ALA A 697 13.82 25.96 9.59
CA ALA A 697 12.40 26.26 9.66
C ALA A 697 12.19 27.72 10.09
N LEU A 698 11.57 28.53 9.22
CA LEU A 698 11.29 29.93 9.52
C LEU A 698 9.96 30.13 10.25
N ASP A 699 8.98 29.30 9.91
CA ASP A 699 7.69 29.25 10.58
C ASP A 699 7.23 27.80 10.75
N ALA A 700 6.40 27.59 11.76
CA ALA A 700 5.83 26.29 12.07
C ALA A 700 4.47 26.48 12.74
N ARG A 701 3.44 25.91 12.12
CA ARG A 701 2.08 25.87 12.66
C ARG A 701 1.76 24.44 13.07
N MET A 702 1.24 24.28 14.29
CA MET A 702 0.84 22.97 14.83
C MET A 702 -0.57 23.05 15.42
N VAL A 703 -1.44 22.15 14.95
CA VAL A 703 -2.80 21.94 15.50
C VAL A 703 -2.78 20.70 16.36
N ILE A 704 -3.34 20.81 17.56
CA ILE A 704 -3.39 19.73 18.54
C ILE A 704 -4.83 19.37 18.90
N ARG A 705 -5.07 18.09 19.18
CA ARG A 705 -6.36 17.55 19.64
C ARG A 705 -6.13 16.44 20.67
N PRO A 706 -7.01 16.26 21.67
CA PRO A 706 -6.94 15.10 22.54
C PRO A 706 -7.00 13.80 21.73
N SER A 707 -6.14 12.83 22.05
CA SER A 707 -6.17 11.50 21.44
C SER A 707 -6.51 10.43 22.47
N ALA A 708 -7.40 9.51 22.11
CA ALA A 708 -7.72 8.32 22.89
C ALA A 708 -6.86 7.09 22.51
N VAL A 709 -6.09 7.20 21.43
CA VAL A 709 -5.21 6.14 20.92
C VAL A 709 -3.75 6.57 21.04
N THR A 710 -2.86 5.60 21.22
CA THR A 710 -1.42 5.86 21.18
C THR A 710 -0.99 6.23 19.76
N GLY A 711 0.15 6.91 19.63
CA GLY A 711 0.64 7.39 18.33
C GLY A 711 0.88 6.27 17.30
N HIS A 712 1.33 5.09 17.75
CA HIS A 712 1.55 3.94 16.87
C HIS A 712 0.24 3.21 16.50
N ASP A 713 -0.77 3.25 17.37
CA ASP A 713 -2.06 2.60 17.14
C ASP A 713 -2.93 3.31 16.10
N ARG A 714 -2.58 4.53 15.67
CA ARG A 714 -3.25 5.22 14.56
C ARG A 714 -2.58 5.01 13.20
N LEU A 715 -1.40 4.36 13.16
CA LEU A 715 -0.67 4.14 11.91
C LEU A 715 -1.34 3.06 11.07
N ALA A 716 -1.46 3.31 9.76
CA ALA A 716 -1.94 2.32 8.79
C ALA A 716 -0.92 1.18 8.55
N ILE A 717 0.36 1.42 8.83
CA ILE A 717 1.44 0.43 8.76
C ILE A 717 2.13 0.38 10.11
N ARG A 718 2.27 -0.83 10.66
CA ARG A 718 2.96 -1.01 11.94
C ARG A 718 4.47 -0.80 11.76
N PRO A 719 5.12 0.05 12.57
CA PRO A 719 6.56 0.20 12.54
C PRO A 719 7.26 -1.08 12.98
N TYR A 720 8.56 -1.17 12.70
CA TYR A 720 9.41 -2.19 13.27
C TYR A 720 9.33 -2.14 14.80
N PRO A 721 9.07 -3.26 15.51
CA PRO A 721 8.91 -3.23 16.97
C PRO A 721 10.27 -3.34 17.67
N SER A 722 11.01 -2.22 17.70
CA SER A 722 12.37 -2.14 18.26
C SER A 722 12.42 -2.45 19.76
N GLY A 723 11.34 -2.16 20.49
CA GLY A 723 11.22 -2.53 21.90
C GLY A 723 11.22 -4.05 22.17
N LEU A 724 11.19 -4.89 21.13
CA LEU A 724 11.32 -6.35 21.24
C LEU A 724 12.76 -6.84 20.99
N GLU A 725 13.74 -5.95 20.82
CA GLU A 725 15.15 -6.34 20.71
C GLU A 725 15.75 -6.66 22.09
N GLU A 726 16.54 -7.73 22.20
CA GLU A 726 17.25 -8.07 23.43
C GLU A 726 18.61 -8.72 23.13
N ASN A 727 19.63 -8.40 23.93
CA ASN A 727 20.92 -9.08 23.86
C ASN A 727 20.86 -10.42 24.60
N PHE A 728 21.43 -11.47 23.99
CA PHE A 728 21.56 -12.79 24.57
C PHE A 728 23.01 -13.24 24.56
N THR A 729 23.50 -13.80 25.67
CA THR A 729 24.87 -14.33 25.75
C THR A 729 24.84 -15.84 25.56
N LEU A 730 25.54 -16.31 24.54
CA LEU A 730 25.72 -17.73 24.24
C LEU A 730 26.56 -18.43 25.32
N ARG A 731 26.49 -19.77 25.38
CA ARG A 731 27.27 -20.55 26.36
C ARG A 731 28.79 -20.44 26.16
N ASN A 732 29.24 -20.12 24.96
CA ASN A 732 30.64 -19.82 24.64
C ASN A 732 31.08 -18.40 25.06
N GLY A 733 30.19 -17.58 25.62
CA GLY A 733 30.46 -16.21 26.08
C GLY A 733 30.25 -15.11 25.03
N GLU A 734 29.93 -15.46 23.78
CA GLU A 734 29.65 -14.50 22.70
C GLU A 734 28.25 -13.88 22.87
N THR A 735 28.12 -12.58 22.63
CA THR A 735 26.82 -11.88 22.67
C THR A 735 26.21 -11.81 21.27
N VAL A 736 24.92 -12.15 21.18
CA VAL A 736 24.12 -12.06 19.97
C VAL A 736 22.87 -11.23 20.23
N LEU A 737 22.30 -10.64 19.18
CA LEU A 737 21.06 -9.86 19.26
C LEU A 737 19.88 -10.74 18.87
N LEU A 738 18.88 -10.85 19.74
CA LEU A 738 17.60 -11.45 19.43
C LEU A 738 16.61 -10.33 19.06
N ARG A 739 16.18 -10.29 17.80
CA ARG A 739 15.33 -9.21 17.31
C ARG A 739 14.29 -9.69 16.30
N PRO A 740 13.18 -8.96 16.08
CA PRO A 740 12.28 -9.23 14.97
C PRO A 740 13.03 -9.24 13.62
N VAL A 741 12.62 -10.14 12.72
CA VAL A 741 13.19 -10.22 11.37
C VAL A 741 12.77 -9.00 10.53
N ARG A 742 13.66 -8.51 9.68
CA ARG A 742 13.41 -7.43 8.72
C ARG A 742 13.60 -7.96 7.29
N PRO A 743 12.94 -7.40 6.26
CA PRO A 743 13.13 -7.77 4.85
C PRO A 743 14.58 -7.78 4.40
N GLU A 744 15.38 -6.84 4.89
CA GLU A 744 16.80 -6.69 4.57
C GLU A 744 17.63 -7.88 5.07
N ASP A 745 17.09 -8.71 5.97
CA ASP A 745 17.71 -9.95 6.42
C ASP A 745 17.65 -11.07 5.37
N GLU A 746 16.92 -10.90 4.25
CA GLU A 746 16.74 -11.95 3.23
C GLU A 746 18.06 -12.61 2.79
N PRO A 747 19.15 -11.88 2.46
CA PRO A 747 20.42 -12.50 2.09
C PRO A 747 21.04 -13.29 3.24
N ALA A 748 21.08 -12.71 4.44
CA ALA A 748 21.62 -13.36 5.64
C ALA A 748 20.80 -14.60 6.05
N HIS A 749 19.50 -14.58 5.78
CA HIS A 749 18.58 -15.68 6.04
C HIS A 749 18.75 -16.81 5.02
N GLU A 750 19.00 -16.47 3.74
CA GLU A 750 19.34 -17.42 2.69
C GLU A 750 20.64 -18.16 3.02
N ASP A 751 21.69 -17.43 3.41
CA ASP A 751 22.97 -18.00 3.84
C ASP A 751 22.80 -18.90 5.07
N PHE A 752 21.95 -18.49 6.02
CA PHE A 752 21.57 -19.29 7.17
C PHE A 752 20.92 -20.62 6.77
N VAL A 753 19.90 -20.59 5.89
CA VAL A 753 19.23 -21.80 5.42
C VAL A 753 20.21 -22.72 4.67
N ASN A 754 21.08 -22.16 3.84
CA ASN A 754 22.12 -22.91 3.12
C ASN A 754 23.16 -23.54 4.05
N SER A 755 23.37 -22.96 5.23
CA SER A 755 24.30 -23.45 6.27
C SER A 755 23.71 -24.55 7.16
N VAL A 756 22.43 -24.90 7.00
CA VAL A 756 21.77 -25.97 7.77
C VAL A 756 21.99 -27.34 7.10
N SER A 757 22.22 -28.37 7.92
CA SER A 757 22.35 -29.75 7.44
C SER A 757 21.05 -30.24 6.79
N ALA A 758 21.12 -31.11 5.78
CA ALA A 758 19.92 -31.65 5.11
C ALA A 758 19.01 -32.41 6.10
N GLU A 759 19.61 -33.03 7.12
CA GLU A 759 18.87 -33.70 8.19
C GLU A 759 18.09 -32.70 9.05
N ASP A 760 18.72 -31.60 9.47
CA ASP A 760 18.06 -30.56 10.27
C ASP A 760 16.97 -29.83 9.50
N PHE A 761 17.21 -29.58 8.22
CA PHE A 761 16.20 -29.01 7.33
C PHE A 761 14.99 -29.95 7.22
N ARG A 762 15.22 -31.26 7.01
CA ARG A 762 14.15 -32.27 6.95
C ARG A 762 13.39 -32.38 8.26
N LEU A 763 14.09 -32.33 9.40
CA LEU A 763 13.47 -32.38 10.73
C LEU A 763 12.52 -31.19 10.97
N ARG A 764 12.74 -30.07 10.28
CA ARG A 764 11.93 -28.85 10.38
C ARG A 764 10.83 -28.74 9.32
N PHE A 765 11.14 -29.04 8.06
CA PHE A 765 10.25 -28.82 6.91
C PHE A 765 9.59 -30.10 6.39
N PHE A 766 9.87 -31.24 7.02
CA PHE A 766 9.35 -32.56 6.63
C PHE A 766 9.67 -32.95 5.17
N SER A 767 10.66 -32.28 4.57
CA SER A 767 11.06 -32.43 3.18
C SER A 767 12.59 -32.42 3.05
N PRO A 768 13.19 -33.26 2.18
CA PRO A 768 14.63 -33.29 1.94
C PRO A 768 15.13 -32.20 0.97
N LEU A 769 14.24 -31.38 0.38
CA LEU A 769 14.61 -30.36 -0.62
C LEU A 769 15.36 -29.18 0.02
N ARG A 770 16.59 -28.94 -0.42
CA ARG A 770 17.53 -27.96 0.18
C ARG A 770 17.45 -26.55 -0.42
N GLN A 771 16.69 -26.35 -1.50
CA GLN A 771 16.62 -25.08 -2.23
C GLN A 771 15.18 -24.57 -2.26
N LEU A 772 14.95 -23.51 -1.49
CA LEU A 772 13.75 -22.70 -1.59
C LEU A 772 13.95 -21.70 -2.74
N PRO A 773 13.02 -21.57 -3.69
CA PRO A 773 13.06 -20.47 -4.66
C PRO A 773 13.20 -19.12 -3.94
N HIS A 774 13.87 -18.12 -4.52
CA HIS A 774 13.98 -16.78 -3.92
C HIS A 774 12.62 -16.19 -3.50
N THR A 775 11.55 -16.48 -4.26
CA THR A 775 10.17 -16.06 -3.92
C THR A 775 9.65 -16.66 -2.61
N GLU A 776 10.15 -17.82 -2.19
CA GLU A 776 9.84 -18.42 -0.89
C GLU A 776 10.74 -17.89 0.23
N MET A 777 12.00 -17.52 -0.07
CA MET A 777 12.90 -16.91 0.92
C MET A 777 12.40 -15.54 1.39
N ALA A 778 11.93 -14.70 0.46
CA ALA A 778 11.31 -13.42 0.77
C ALA A 778 10.11 -13.55 1.74
N ARG A 779 9.37 -14.67 1.73
CA ARG A 779 8.27 -14.90 2.69
C ARG A 779 8.77 -15.05 4.12
N PHE A 780 9.98 -15.55 4.29
CA PHE A 780 10.54 -15.80 5.61
C PHE A 780 11.00 -14.49 6.27
N THR A 781 11.58 -13.54 5.55
CA THR A 781 12.08 -12.31 6.18
C THR A 781 11.10 -11.16 6.14
N GLN A 782 10.16 -11.18 5.19
CA GLN A 782 9.16 -10.16 5.03
C GLN A 782 7.87 -10.59 5.73
N ILE A 783 7.81 -10.40 7.05
CA ILE A 783 6.62 -10.71 7.85
C ILE A 783 5.69 -9.49 7.97
N ASP A 784 4.48 -9.73 8.45
CA ASP A 784 3.60 -8.68 8.95
C ASP A 784 3.49 -8.85 10.46
N TYR A 785 4.08 -7.92 11.21
CA TYR A 785 4.12 -7.94 12.69
C TYR A 785 2.72 -7.92 13.34
N GLU A 786 1.66 -7.64 12.58
CA GLU A 786 0.29 -7.80 13.05
C GLU A 786 -0.21 -9.24 13.01
N ARG A 787 0.39 -10.17 12.26
CA ARG A 787 -0.16 -11.53 12.06
C ARG A 787 0.85 -12.65 12.29
N GLU A 788 2.08 -12.39 11.89
CA GLU A 788 3.21 -13.28 12.07
C GLU A 788 4.25 -12.56 12.92
N MET A 789 4.91 -13.31 13.79
CA MET A 789 6.11 -12.83 14.44
C MET A 789 7.23 -13.83 14.19
N ALA A 790 8.37 -13.32 13.74
CA ALA A 790 9.59 -14.09 13.61
C ALA A 790 10.72 -13.34 14.30
N PHE A 791 11.38 -14.01 15.24
CA PHE A 791 12.60 -13.50 15.88
C PHE A 791 13.79 -14.24 15.32
N ILE A 792 14.83 -13.48 14.96
CA ILE A 792 16.13 -14.02 14.56
C ILE A 792 17.16 -13.76 15.65
N ALA A 793 18.10 -14.69 15.79
CA ALA A 793 19.35 -14.47 16.49
C ALA A 793 20.39 -14.02 15.46
N THR A 794 20.94 -12.83 15.64
CA THR A 794 21.88 -12.23 14.69
C THR A 794 23.18 -11.77 15.36
N ARG A 795 24.28 -11.80 14.60
CA ARG A 795 25.57 -11.20 14.98
C ARG A 795 26.19 -10.47 13.79
N GLN A 796 27.04 -9.49 14.08
CA GLN A 796 27.84 -8.82 13.06
C GLN A 796 29.11 -9.61 12.75
N ALA A 797 29.37 -9.85 11.46
CA ALA A 797 30.56 -10.50 10.94
C ALA A 797 31.20 -9.59 9.87
N GLY A 798 32.04 -8.65 10.31
CA GLY A 798 32.57 -7.59 9.45
C GLY A 798 31.46 -6.62 9.04
N ASP A 799 31.30 -6.37 7.74
CA ASP A 799 30.27 -5.48 7.18
C ASP A 799 28.91 -6.19 6.97
N HIS A 800 28.80 -7.48 7.28
CA HIS A 800 27.61 -8.29 7.02
C HIS A 800 27.03 -8.85 8.32
N SER A 801 25.69 -8.90 8.39
CA SER A 801 24.96 -9.52 9.49
C SER A 801 24.73 -11.01 9.20
N GLU A 802 24.96 -11.89 10.18
CA GLU A 802 24.70 -13.32 10.06
C GLU A 802 23.45 -13.73 10.85
N THR A 803 22.55 -14.51 10.25
CA THR A 803 21.47 -15.18 10.99
C THR A 803 21.97 -16.52 11.56
N LEU A 804 21.77 -16.73 12.85
CA LEU A 804 22.23 -17.92 13.61
C LEU A 804 21.09 -18.87 13.97
N GLY A 805 19.87 -18.35 14.01
CA GLY A 805 18.66 -19.11 14.31
C GLY A 805 17.43 -18.23 14.16
N VAL A 806 16.28 -18.87 13.99
CA VAL A 806 14.98 -18.22 13.82
C VAL A 806 13.91 -19.00 14.56
N VAL A 807 13.00 -18.27 15.20
CA VAL A 807 11.71 -18.80 15.65
C VAL A 807 10.59 -18.00 15.05
N ARG A 808 9.46 -18.64 14.78
CA ARG A 808 8.27 -18.05 14.21
C ARG A 808 7.05 -18.47 15.01
N ALA A 809 6.07 -17.57 15.07
CA ALA A 809 4.70 -17.86 15.42
C ALA A 809 3.78 -17.25 14.36
N ILE A 810 2.98 -18.10 13.73
CA ILE A 810 1.92 -17.68 12.82
C ILE A 810 0.62 -17.79 13.59
N THR A 811 0.05 -16.64 13.94
CA THR A 811 -1.19 -16.59 14.67
C THR A 811 -2.36 -16.75 13.71
N ASP A 812 -3.36 -17.55 14.09
CA ASP A 812 -4.63 -17.55 13.38
C ASP A 812 -5.26 -16.14 13.39
N PRO A 813 -6.17 -15.84 12.45
CA PRO A 813 -6.73 -14.50 12.33
C PRO A 813 -7.51 -14.04 13.58
N ASP A 814 -7.95 -14.98 14.43
CA ASP A 814 -8.75 -14.74 15.63
C ASP A 814 -7.88 -14.61 16.91
N ASN A 815 -6.56 -14.74 16.79
CA ASN A 815 -5.60 -14.74 17.91
C ASN A 815 -5.90 -15.81 18.98
N LEU A 816 -6.49 -16.94 18.58
CA LEU A 816 -6.76 -18.06 19.49
C LEU A 816 -5.57 -19.01 19.53
N ARG A 817 -5.11 -19.45 18.35
CA ARG A 817 -4.06 -20.44 18.21
C ARG A 817 -2.90 -19.87 17.39
N ALA A 818 -1.67 -20.08 17.84
CA ALA A 818 -0.47 -19.76 17.07
C ALA A 818 0.36 -21.01 16.78
N GLU A 819 0.67 -21.25 15.52
CA GLU A 819 1.59 -22.32 15.13
C GLU A 819 3.03 -21.83 15.22
N PHE A 820 3.88 -22.56 15.96
CA PHE A 820 5.28 -22.21 16.11
C PHE A 820 6.20 -23.06 15.24
N ALA A 821 7.35 -22.47 14.95
CA ALA A 821 8.41 -23.09 14.18
C ALA A 821 9.76 -22.56 14.63
N VAL A 822 10.75 -23.42 14.87
CA VAL A 822 12.10 -23.01 15.27
C VAL A 822 13.17 -23.74 14.46
N LEU A 823 14.20 -23.02 14.04
CA LEU A 823 15.37 -23.57 13.35
C LEU A 823 16.63 -22.87 13.85
N VAL A 824 17.68 -23.62 14.16
CA VAL A 824 18.98 -23.11 14.60
C VAL A 824 20.06 -23.68 13.69
N ARG A 825 21.07 -22.87 13.37
CA ARG A 825 22.18 -23.26 12.49
C ARG A 825 22.89 -24.48 13.09
N THR A 826 23.26 -25.45 12.25
CA THR A 826 23.73 -26.77 12.72
C THR A 826 24.96 -26.65 13.63
N ASP A 827 25.89 -25.74 13.32
CA ASP A 827 27.10 -25.44 14.10
C ASP A 827 26.84 -24.66 15.40
N MET A 828 25.65 -24.07 15.56
CA MET A 828 25.25 -23.28 16.74
C MET A 828 24.40 -24.08 17.75
N LYS A 829 24.16 -25.36 17.49
CA LYS A 829 23.44 -26.25 18.42
C LYS A 829 24.21 -26.39 19.75
N GLY A 830 23.46 -26.57 20.84
CA GLY A 830 24.02 -26.69 22.19
C GLY A 830 24.41 -25.36 22.85
N GLN A 831 24.33 -24.22 22.15
CA GLN A 831 24.65 -22.89 22.68
C GLN A 831 23.48 -22.20 23.42
N GLY A 832 22.32 -22.87 23.56
CA GLY A 832 21.12 -22.33 24.23
C GLY A 832 20.18 -21.49 23.35
N LEU A 833 20.53 -21.25 22.08
CA LEU A 833 19.75 -20.41 21.15
C LEU A 833 18.30 -20.88 20.93
N GLY A 834 18.08 -22.18 20.75
CA GLY A 834 16.73 -22.71 20.50
C GLY A 834 15.78 -22.44 21.67
N GLU A 835 16.28 -22.57 22.90
CA GLU A 835 15.52 -22.25 24.11
C GLU A 835 15.25 -20.75 24.23
N ALA A 836 16.28 -19.91 24.03
CA ALA A 836 16.14 -18.46 24.12
C ALA A 836 15.10 -17.92 23.13
N LEU A 837 15.18 -18.33 21.87
CA LEU A 837 14.24 -17.97 20.82
C LEU A 837 12.81 -18.44 21.19
N MET A 838 12.64 -19.69 21.61
CA MET A 838 11.33 -20.20 22.01
C MET A 838 10.74 -19.46 23.22
N ARG A 839 11.54 -19.14 24.24
CA ARG A 839 11.06 -18.35 25.39
C ARG A 839 10.60 -16.96 24.95
N LYS A 840 11.33 -16.33 24.03
CA LYS A 840 10.98 -15.02 23.47
C LYS A 840 9.65 -15.04 22.71
N ILE A 841 9.43 -16.02 21.83
CA ILE A 841 8.16 -16.11 21.08
C ILE A 841 6.97 -16.42 21.99
N ILE A 842 7.17 -17.26 23.03
CA ILE A 842 6.13 -17.55 24.03
C ILE A 842 5.76 -16.28 24.81
N ALA A 843 6.75 -15.50 25.25
CA ALA A 843 6.52 -14.23 25.94
C ALA A 843 5.74 -13.24 25.07
N TYR A 844 6.12 -13.12 23.78
CA TYR A 844 5.41 -12.31 22.81
C TYR A 844 3.94 -12.74 22.65
N CYS A 845 3.66 -14.02 22.43
CA CYS A 845 2.29 -14.53 22.29
C CYS A 845 1.46 -14.32 23.56
N ARG A 846 2.07 -14.45 24.76
CA ARG A 846 1.39 -14.13 26.02
C ARG A 846 1.01 -12.66 26.11
N GLN A 847 1.93 -11.75 25.81
CA GLN A 847 1.67 -10.32 25.82
C GLN A 847 0.57 -9.92 24.83
N ARG A 848 0.51 -10.60 23.69
CA ARG A 848 -0.50 -10.41 22.65
C ARG A 848 -1.87 -11.02 23.01
N GLY A 849 -1.98 -11.76 24.11
CA GLY A 849 -3.23 -12.41 24.52
C GLY A 849 -3.61 -13.63 23.68
N THR A 850 -2.66 -14.26 22.98
CA THR A 850 -2.90 -15.50 22.23
C THR A 850 -3.27 -16.64 23.18
N ARG A 851 -4.34 -17.41 22.94
CA ARG A 851 -4.80 -18.43 23.92
C ARG A 851 -3.90 -19.65 24.01
N GLU A 852 -3.46 -20.20 22.88
CA GLU A 852 -2.58 -21.37 22.85
C GLU A 852 -1.52 -21.31 21.74
N ILE A 853 -0.37 -21.95 21.98
CA ILE A 853 0.67 -22.19 20.97
C ILE A 853 0.71 -23.68 20.64
N VAL A 854 0.84 -24.01 19.36
CA VAL A 854 0.90 -25.39 18.88
C VAL A 854 2.05 -25.62 17.91
N GLY A 855 2.45 -26.87 17.71
CA GLY A 855 3.35 -27.22 16.61
C GLY A 855 3.41 -28.72 16.39
N ASP A 856 3.76 -29.12 15.17
CA ASP A 856 3.99 -30.52 14.82
C ASP A 856 5.48 -30.83 14.85
N ILE A 857 5.84 -31.92 15.53
CA ILE A 857 7.23 -32.36 15.67
C ILE A 857 7.35 -33.82 15.19
N LEU A 858 8.26 -34.13 14.27
CA LEU A 858 8.54 -35.52 13.90
C LEU A 858 8.89 -36.38 15.12
N ARG A 859 8.37 -37.60 15.22
CA ARG A 859 8.59 -38.49 16.37
C ARG A 859 10.06 -38.74 16.69
N GLU A 860 10.87 -38.80 15.65
CA GLU A 860 12.32 -39.00 15.68
C GLU A 860 13.12 -37.75 16.10
N ASN A 861 12.52 -36.56 16.09
CA ASN A 861 13.18 -35.32 16.52
C ASN A 861 13.23 -35.22 18.06
N GLN A 862 14.09 -36.04 18.68
CA GLN A 862 14.21 -36.11 20.15
C GLN A 862 14.61 -34.78 20.76
N ALA A 863 15.52 -34.03 20.13
CA ALA A 863 15.99 -32.75 20.63
C ALA A 863 14.85 -31.72 20.77
N MET A 864 14.00 -31.59 19.75
CA MET A 864 12.86 -30.67 19.78
C MET A 864 11.78 -31.12 20.77
N ARG A 865 11.55 -32.44 20.91
CA ARG A 865 10.62 -32.98 21.89
C ARG A 865 11.06 -32.71 23.33
N THR A 866 12.35 -32.86 23.63
CA THR A 866 12.91 -32.49 24.93
C THR A 866 12.75 -31.01 25.20
N LEU A 867 13.12 -30.16 24.23
CA LEU A 867 12.96 -28.70 24.35
C LEU A 867 11.49 -28.29 24.59
N ALA A 868 10.55 -28.86 23.83
CA ALA A 868 9.12 -28.59 24.00
C ALA A 868 8.64 -28.99 25.39
N SER A 869 9.06 -30.14 25.90
CA SER A 869 8.72 -30.61 27.26
C SER A 869 9.29 -29.68 28.34
N GLU A 870 10.53 -29.23 28.22
CA GLU A 870 11.18 -28.30 29.17
C GLU A 870 10.50 -26.93 29.21
N LEU A 871 9.90 -26.51 28.09
CA LEU A 871 9.13 -25.27 27.97
C LEU A 871 7.65 -25.42 28.38
N GLY A 872 7.23 -26.62 28.80
CA GLY A 872 5.89 -26.89 29.32
C GLY A 872 4.83 -27.26 28.27
N PHE A 873 5.24 -27.58 27.03
CA PHE A 873 4.30 -28.09 26.03
C PHE A 873 3.83 -29.50 26.39
N GLN A 874 2.53 -29.74 26.17
CA GLN A 874 1.90 -31.03 26.37
C GLN A 874 1.75 -31.76 25.03
N PRO A 875 2.18 -33.03 24.90
CA PRO A 875 2.00 -33.79 23.69
C PRO A 875 0.55 -34.23 23.51
N VAL A 876 0.02 -34.06 22.30
CA VAL A 876 -1.27 -34.57 21.86
C VAL A 876 -1.01 -35.74 20.91
N SER A 877 -1.40 -36.94 21.33
CA SER A 877 -1.15 -38.15 20.55
C SER A 877 -2.12 -38.25 19.39
N ILE A 878 -1.61 -38.18 18.16
CA ILE A 878 -2.36 -38.47 16.93
C ILE A 878 -2.05 -39.92 16.53
N PRO A 879 -3.03 -40.84 16.55
CA PRO A 879 -2.83 -42.23 16.13
C PRO A 879 -2.36 -42.32 14.67
N ALA A 880 -1.38 -43.19 14.40
CA ALA A 880 -0.87 -43.50 13.04
C ALA A 880 -0.23 -42.33 12.25
N SER A 881 0.21 -41.26 12.93
CA SER A 881 0.97 -40.15 12.31
C SER A 881 2.46 -40.20 12.67
N ASP A 882 3.35 -39.82 11.74
CA ASP A 882 4.80 -39.70 11.97
C ASP A 882 5.19 -38.45 12.78
N VAL A 883 4.22 -37.56 13.05
CA VAL A 883 4.38 -36.37 13.89
C VAL A 883 3.68 -36.51 15.25
N VAL A 884 4.17 -35.76 16.22
CA VAL A 884 3.57 -35.51 17.53
C VAL A 884 3.19 -34.04 17.55
N GLU A 885 1.89 -33.77 17.66
CA GLU A 885 1.40 -32.42 17.93
C GLU A 885 1.72 -32.06 19.38
N VAL A 886 2.23 -30.87 19.63
CA VAL A 886 2.46 -30.33 20.97
C VAL A 886 1.67 -29.05 21.17
N ARG A 887 1.13 -28.84 22.38
CA ARG A 887 0.31 -27.66 22.72
C ARG A 887 0.74 -27.02 24.03
N LEU A 888 0.76 -25.69 24.08
CA LEU A 888 1.03 -24.89 25.25
C LEU A 888 -0.11 -23.87 25.45
N PRO A 889 -1.00 -24.09 26.43
CA PRO A 889 -1.98 -23.09 26.84
C PRO A 889 -1.26 -21.87 27.45
N LEU A 890 -1.67 -20.67 27.05
CA LEU A 890 -1.11 -19.42 27.54
C LEU A 890 -2.11 -18.64 28.41
N HIS A 891 -3.39 -18.65 28.02
CA HIS A 891 -4.50 -17.95 28.69
C HIS A 891 -5.76 -18.84 28.67
N GLU A 892 -6.65 -18.69 29.66
CA GLU A 892 -7.93 -19.43 29.76
C GLU A 892 -9.04 -18.87 28.84
#